data_AF-A0A940T6M4-F1
#
_entry.id   AF-A0A940T6M4-F1
#
_cell.length_a   1.000
_cell.length_b   1.000
_cell.length_c   1.000
_cell.angle_alpha   90.00
_cell.angle_beta   90.00
_cell.angle_gamma   90.00
#
_symmetry.space_group_name_H-M   'P 1'
#
loop_
_entity.id
_entity.type
_entity.pdbx_description
1 polymer ?
#
loop_
_entity_poly.entity_id
_entity_poly.type
_entity_poly.pdbx_seq_one_letter_code
_entity_poly.pdbx_strand_id
1 'polypeptide(L)'
;MRRLLLLATMIYGMTCYSQVIPFDLSWKFMEDAPSGAALENYDDSGWKEVSLPHDFIIERDFTGKNGLGPFLRDIKDSISTGNLPGGTGWYRKHFSLGKVGKSEKVEVVFDGVMVQSDVWINGHHLGFHPNGYTPFHYDITPYLNRNGGENVIVVKAVNTGDNTRWYCGGGIYRSVYLKRSATICFPVWGIQAKTRVEDGCTFVDFSIPVENNAKKATTVKADVSITDHYGATVSTATATGKITSKGDTLHATCQIEDAKMWSPDNPYLYKAVVKLSNGKRLLDTHETKIGLRTLYFSADEGFLLNGESTKLHGACIHHDNGVLGAAALQKAEARKVRILKENGFNAIRSAHNRPSKALLDACDSLGMFVIDESFDCWLEGKRDNDYHLYFEEWSGRDQAAIVECDRNHPSVLMWSIGNEIPGDQKPVGVEHSRRLAAIVKAYDTTRPVTDGVCSFPQMEGHVHDWLDGKYSALDIWGYNYRLREIAADHILFPDRIIVSTESFPRETYLNYKMEQMLPCYLGSFVWTGMDHIGEVGIGNAIYSSNPDERLAIPTRSWPWYVSFAGDIDLIGNKKAQSYYRDVVWDRSDIEIAVAPYKTGMYELVSKWGWYDELPSWNWQGHEGDTMTVRVYTKSSEVELSLNGRVIDRKPVMEDCMTAEFRVPYEEGTLTAIALSGGCETANKSLTTQSGPYRIELTAEDEYALNRQNEISYVRIRIVDRQGNIVPDATVPLTLEVSGGKLLASGNGAPDDMRSFRSATPTTWHGSAIAVLRPTATGAMTLTVSAEGFSSAQATIEVLDKPRKAKYRQ
;
A
#
# COMPACT_ATOMS: atom_id res chain seq x y z
N MET A 1 -4.87 46.34 -45.06
CA MET A 1 -3.69 45.61 -45.59
C MET A 1 -3.31 44.51 -44.60
N ARG A 2 -2.75 43.38 -45.06
CA ARG A 2 -2.33 42.27 -44.18
C ARG A 2 -1.08 42.65 -43.38
N ARG A 3 -1.02 42.30 -42.08
CA ARG A 3 0.23 42.12 -41.34
C ARG A 3 0.52 40.62 -41.25
N LEU A 4 1.74 40.20 -41.55
CA LEU A 4 2.19 38.83 -41.34
C LEU A 4 2.48 38.62 -39.85
N LEU A 5 2.02 37.51 -39.28
CA LEU A 5 2.75 36.85 -38.19
C LEU A 5 3.73 35.88 -38.84
N LEU A 6 5.01 35.93 -38.44
CA LEU A 6 5.92 34.80 -38.68
C LEU A 6 5.62 33.73 -37.64
N LEU A 7 5.24 32.53 -38.08
CA LEU A 7 5.38 31.33 -37.24
C LEU A 7 6.87 30.97 -37.17
N ALA A 8 7.45 31.02 -35.97
CA ALA A 8 8.80 30.53 -35.72
C ALA A 8 8.77 29.00 -35.56
N THR A 9 8.90 28.25 -36.66
CA THR A 9 9.06 26.79 -36.63
C THR A 9 10.43 26.41 -36.06
N MET A 10 10.51 26.23 -34.74
CA MET A 10 11.66 25.58 -34.10
C MET A 10 11.76 24.12 -34.55
N ILE A 11 12.65 23.84 -35.49
CA ILE A 11 13.03 22.48 -35.87
C ILE A 11 13.92 21.91 -34.75
N TYR A 12 13.33 21.14 -33.83
CA TYR A 12 14.07 20.40 -32.80
C TYR A 12 14.83 19.21 -33.41
N GLY A 13 15.96 19.52 -34.05
CA GLY A 13 16.85 18.58 -34.75
C GLY A 13 17.72 17.69 -33.84
N MET A 14 17.18 17.23 -32.71
CA MET A 14 17.83 16.23 -31.84
C MET A 14 16.79 15.22 -31.33
N THR A 15 16.67 14.08 -32.01
CA THR A 15 15.83 12.97 -31.55
C THR A 15 16.48 12.26 -30.36
N CYS A 16 16.10 12.66 -29.15
CA CYS A 16 16.23 11.78 -27.98
C CYS A 16 15.32 10.57 -28.19
N TYR A 17 15.91 9.39 -28.32
CA TYR A 17 15.18 8.19 -28.76
C TYR A 17 14.43 7.47 -27.64
N SER A 18 14.80 7.67 -26.37
CA SER A 18 14.06 7.12 -25.23
C SER A 18 13.02 8.11 -24.73
N GLN A 19 11.79 7.63 -24.59
CA GLN A 19 10.67 8.35 -23.96
C GLN A 19 9.79 7.33 -23.25
N VAL A 20 9.72 7.43 -21.91
CA VAL A 20 8.63 6.84 -21.12
C VAL A 20 7.48 7.83 -21.14
N ILE A 21 6.36 7.44 -21.74
CA ILE A 21 5.19 8.27 -21.99
C ILE A 21 4.06 7.77 -21.08
N PRO A 22 3.57 8.56 -20.11
CA PRO A 22 2.40 8.21 -19.31
C PRO A 22 1.20 7.94 -20.21
N PHE A 23 0.52 6.81 -20.00
CA PHE A 23 -0.51 6.31 -20.90
C PHE A 23 -1.87 6.12 -20.23
N ASP A 24 -2.05 6.69 -19.04
CA ASP A 24 -3.24 6.54 -18.18
C ASP A 24 -4.50 7.29 -18.64
N LEU A 25 -4.36 8.40 -19.38
CA LEU A 25 -5.49 9.29 -19.71
C LEU A 25 -6.30 8.86 -20.93
N SER A 26 -7.58 9.26 -20.97
CA SER A 26 -8.51 9.05 -22.10
C SER A 26 -8.53 7.60 -22.62
N TRP A 27 -8.81 6.67 -21.71
CA TRP A 27 -9.27 5.33 -22.06
C TRP A 27 -10.79 5.32 -22.14
N LYS A 28 -11.33 4.35 -22.88
CA LYS A 28 -12.74 3.99 -22.89
C LYS A 28 -12.94 2.68 -22.11
N PHE A 29 -14.04 2.57 -21.38
CA PHE A 29 -14.40 1.41 -20.58
C PHE A 29 -15.83 0.92 -20.87
N MET A 30 -16.01 -0.39 -20.88
CA MET A 30 -17.31 -1.06 -20.88
C MET A 30 -17.22 -2.38 -20.08
N GLU A 31 -18.16 -2.60 -19.18
CA GLU A 31 -18.33 -3.88 -18.48
C GLU A 31 -19.07 -4.87 -19.40
N ASP A 32 -18.65 -6.15 -19.38
CA ASP A 32 -19.21 -7.26 -20.18
C ASP A 32 -19.44 -6.92 -21.67
N ALA A 33 -18.48 -6.21 -22.28
CA ALA A 33 -18.61 -5.71 -23.65
C ALA A 33 -18.90 -6.82 -24.69
N PRO A 34 -19.81 -6.56 -25.67
CA PRO A 34 -20.21 -7.54 -26.67
C PRO A 34 -19.08 -8.15 -27.52
N SER A 35 -19.34 -9.36 -28.02
CA SER A 35 -18.50 -10.07 -28.98
C SER A 35 -17.98 -9.16 -30.11
N GLY A 36 -16.67 -9.14 -30.29
CA GLY A 36 -16.00 -8.28 -31.28
C GLY A 36 -15.29 -7.06 -30.68
N ALA A 37 -15.40 -6.77 -29.38
CA ALA A 37 -14.74 -5.64 -28.71
C ALA A 37 -13.19 -5.56 -28.93
N ALA A 38 -12.54 -6.68 -29.25
CA ALA A 38 -11.13 -6.77 -29.59
C ALA A 38 -10.77 -6.35 -31.04
N LEU A 39 -11.75 -6.15 -31.92
CA LEU A 39 -11.53 -5.74 -33.31
C LEU A 39 -11.10 -4.26 -33.39
N GLU A 40 -10.18 -3.95 -34.31
CA GLU A 40 -9.70 -2.58 -34.54
C GLU A 40 -10.86 -1.61 -34.80
N ASN A 41 -11.75 -1.98 -35.73
CA ASN A 41 -12.88 -1.17 -36.22
C ASN A 41 -14.19 -1.35 -35.42
N TYR A 42 -14.15 -1.86 -34.19
CA TYR A 42 -15.32 -1.95 -33.32
C TYR A 42 -15.79 -0.55 -32.87
N ASP A 43 -17.10 -0.31 -32.88
CA ASP A 43 -17.70 0.96 -32.46
C ASP A 43 -17.78 1.04 -30.92
N ASP A 44 -16.86 1.82 -30.33
CA ASP A 44 -16.83 2.14 -28.92
C ASP A 44 -17.31 3.57 -28.61
N SER A 45 -18.11 4.19 -29.49
CA SER A 45 -18.68 5.54 -29.28
C SER A 45 -19.56 5.62 -28.03
N GLY A 46 -20.22 4.53 -27.64
CA GLY A 46 -21.04 4.42 -26.42
C GLY A 46 -20.28 4.02 -25.15
N TRP A 47 -18.95 3.90 -25.17
CA TRP A 47 -18.16 3.48 -24.00
C TRP A 47 -17.86 4.67 -23.08
N LYS A 48 -17.74 4.42 -21.77
CA LYS A 48 -17.46 5.43 -20.75
C LYS A 48 -16.01 5.90 -20.85
N GLU A 49 -15.76 7.21 -20.97
CA GLU A 49 -14.37 7.72 -20.83
C GLU A 49 -13.91 7.63 -19.38
N VAL A 50 -12.74 7.03 -19.18
CA VAL A 50 -12.08 6.83 -17.88
C VAL A 50 -10.61 7.26 -17.96
N SER A 51 -9.99 7.44 -16.79
CA SER A 51 -8.55 7.67 -16.66
C SER A 51 -8.02 6.73 -15.59
N LEU A 52 -6.93 6.04 -15.93
CA LEU A 52 -6.30 5.03 -15.07
C LEU A 52 -5.46 5.71 -13.97
N PRO A 53 -5.11 5.00 -12.88
CA PRO A 53 -5.71 3.75 -12.38
C PRO A 53 -7.23 3.76 -12.27
N HIS A 54 -7.88 2.66 -12.65
CA HIS A 54 -9.34 2.50 -12.61
C HIS A 54 -9.71 1.10 -12.10
N ASP A 55 -10.50 1.08 -11.02
CA ASP A 55 -11.20 -0.10 -10.53
C ASP A 55 -12.69 0.07 -10.86
N PHE A 56 -13.29 -0.83 -11.65
CA PHE A 56 -14.70 -0.71 -12.04
C PHE A 56 -15.67 -1.31 -11.02
N ILE A 57 -15.23 -2.24 -10.17
CA ILE A 57 -16.10 -2.96 -9.24
C ILE A 57 -16.58 -2.02 -8.13
N ILE A 58 -15.69 -1.16 -7.62
CA ILE A 58 -15.98 -0.17 -6.58
C ILE A 58 -16.90 0.98 -7.06
N GLU A 59 -17.12 1.12 -8.37
CA GLU A 59 -17.97 2.18 -8.95
C GLU A 59 -19.44 1.79 -9.06
N ARG A 60 -19.80 0.52 -8.83
CA ARG A 60 -21.18 0.03 -9.02
C ARG A 60 -22.14 0.65 -7.98
N ASP A 61 -23.41 0.72 -8.36
CA ASP A 61 -24.49 1.20 -7.50
C ASP A 61 -25.75 0.34 -7.70
N PHE A 62 -25.79 -0.80 -7.04
CA PHE A 62 -26.92 -1.69 -6.98
C PHE A 62 -27.99 -1.09 -6.06
N THR A 63 -29.23 -1.02 -6.54
CA THR A 63 -30.37 -0.54 -5.75
C THR A 63 -31.45 -1.61 -5.64
N GLY A 64 -31.57 -2.28 -4.48
CA GLY A 64 -32.67 -3.23 -4.27
C GLY A 64 -32.61 -4.00 -2.95
N LYS A 65 -33.37 -5.11 -2.87
CA LYS A 65 -33.37 -6.00 -1.70
C LYS A 65 -32.05 -6.76 -1.55
N ASN A 66 -31.39 -7.06 -2.67
CA ASN A 66 -30.24 -7.96 -2.74
C ASN A 66 -28.90 -7.22 -2.86
N GLY A 67 -28.89 -5.88 -2.89
CA GLY A 67 -27.68 -5.08 -3.04
C GLY A 67 -27.91 -3.60 -2.74
N LEU A 68 -26.85 -2.95 -2.27
CA LEU A 68 -26.79 -1.52 -1.98
C LEU A 68 -25.38 -1.03 -2.30
N GLY A 69 -25.23 0.10 -2.99
CA GLY A 69 -23.93 0.58 -3.42
C GLY A 69 -23.22 -0.46 -4.32
N PRO A 70 -21.89 -0.61 -4.25
CA PRO A 70 -21.19 -1.62 -5.05
C PRO A 70 -21.39 -3.06 -4.56
N PHE A 71 -22.15 -3.28 -3.48
CA PHE A 71 -22.21 -4.53 -2.73
C PHE A 71 -23.45 -5.38 -3.05
N LEU A 72 -23.28 -6.72 -3.12
CA LEU A 72 -24.35 -7.70 -3.28
C LEU A 72 -24.38 -8.74 -2.14
N ARG A 73 -25.60 -9.08 -1.69
CA ARG A 73 -25.83 -10.19 -0.76
C ARG A 73 -25.54 -11.55 -1.40
N ASP A 74 -25.20 -12.51 -0.54
CA ASP A 74 -25.23 -13.95 -0.83
C ASP A 74 -24.34 -14.41 -2.01
N ILE A 75 -23.30 -13.62 -2.34
CA ILE A 75 -22.24 -14.01 -3.29
C ILE A 75 -21.28 -15.03 -2.66
N LYS A 76 -20.75 -15.97 -3.46
CA LYS A 76 -19.96 -17.13 -2.99
C LYS A 76 -18.75 -16.70 -2.15
N ASP A 77 -18.10 -15.62 -2.55
CA ASP A 77 -16.89 -15.03 -2.03
C ASP A 77 -17.15 -13.87 -1.05
N SER A 78 -18.39 -13.68 -0.57
CA SER A 78 -18.84 -12.53 0.25
C SER A 78 -17.86 -12.12 1.36
N ILE A 79 -17.38 -13.10 2.15
CA ILE A 79 -16.43 -12.88 3.24
C ILE A 79 -15.03 -12.49 2.72
N SER A 80 -14.64 -12.98 1.54
CA SER A 80 -13.35 -12.67 0.92
C SER A 80 -13.31 -11.25 0.37
N THR A 81 -14.30 -10.88 -0.44
CA THR A 81 -14.28 -9.66 -1.27
C THR A 81 -15.05 -8.49 -0.67
N GLY A 82 -15.59 -8.64 0.55
CA GLY A 82 -16.35 -7.58 1.19
C GLY A 82 -17.76 -7.43 0.64
N ASN A 83 -18.35 -8.51 0.10
CA ASN A 83 -19.59 -8.51 -0.68
C ASN A 83 -19.50 -7.76 -2.03
N LEU A 84 -18.28 -7.52 -2.55
CA LEU A 84 -18.05 -6.87 -3.84
C LEU A 84 -17.89 -7.92 -4.96
N PRO A 85 -18.90 -8.15 -5.82
CA PRO A 85 -18.85 -9.20 -6.84
C PRO A 85 -17.84 -8.91 -7.95
N GLY A 86 -17.29 -9.96 -8.53
CA GLY A 86 -16.48 -9.91 -9.76
C GLY A 86 -17.23 -9.37 -11.00
N GLY A 87 -16.54 -9.33 -12.14
CA GLY A 87 -17.08 -8.99 -13.48
C GLY A 87 -16.01 -9.06 -14.58
N THR A 88 -16.39 -8.85 -15.84
CA THR A 88 -15.43 -8.66 -16.96
C THR A 88 -15.34 -7.19 -17.36
N GLY A 89 -14.17 -6.58 -17.16
CA GLY A 89 -13.91 -5.21 -17.61
C GLY A 89 -13.20 -5.18 -18.96
N TRP A 90 -13.75 -4.45 -19.93
CA TRP A 90 -13.04 -4.15 -21.18
C TRP A 90 -12.61 -2.67 -21.22
N TYR A 91 -11.39 -2.46 -21.70
CA TYR A 91 -10.77 -1.16 -21.89
C TYR A 91 -10.30 -1.02 -23.34
N ARG A 92 -10.56 0.12 -23.95
CA ARG A 92 -10.12 0.47 -25.31
C ARG A 92 -9.46 1.84 -25.32
N LYS A 93 -8.44 2.04 -26.16
CA LYS A 93 -7.81 3.35 -26.33
C LYS A 93 -7.29 3.56 -27.74
N HIS A 94 -7.74 4.66 -28.32
CA HIS A 94 -7.29 5.19 -29.61
C HIS A 94 -6.10 6.13 -29.37
N PHE A 95 -4.98 5.94 -30.09
CA PHE A 95 -3.78 6.76 -29.95
C PHE A 95 -2.95 6.82 -31.24
N SER A 96 -2.36 7.98 -31.51
CA SER A 96 -1.47 8.20 -32.66
C SER A 96 -0.05 8.49 -32.20
N LEU A 97 0.92 7.75 -32.72
CA LEU A 97 2.34 8.00 -32.49
C LEU A 97 2.96 8.71 -33.71
N GLY A 98 3.73 9.78 -33.46
CA GLY A 98 4.57 10.38 -34.50
C GLY A 98 5.52 9.33 -35.11
N LYS A 99 5.67 9.34 -36.43
CA LYS A 99 6.33 8.31 -37.28
C LYS A 99 7.37 7.44 -36.56
N VAL A 100 7.16 6.13 -36.55
CA VAL A 100 8.02 5.13 -35.87
C VAL A 100 8.92 4.44 -36.88
N GLY A 101 10.17 4.89 -36.98
CA GLY A 101 11.16 4.41 -37.94
C GLY A 101 11.62 2.97 -37.71
N LYS A 102 12.29 2.37 -38.70
CA LYS A 102 12.75 0.96 -38.67
C LYS A 102 13.85 0.65 -37.63
N SER A 103 14.35 1.65 -36.91
CA SER A 103 15.39 1.51 -35.87
C SER A 103 14.89 1.96 -34.50
N GLU A 104 13.59 1.87 -34.28
CA GLU A 104 12.90 2.17 -33.03
C GLU A 104 12.08 0.95 -32.56
N LYS A 105 12.02 0.75 -31.25
CA LYS A 105 11.18 -0.20 -30.50
C LYS A 105 10.13 0.62 -29.74
N VAL A 106 8.92 0.10 -29.60
CA VAL A 106 7.83 0.68 -28.81
C VAL A 106 7.19 -0.45 -28.02
N GLU A 107 7.22 -0.31 -26.70
CA GLU A 107 6.74 -1.30 -25.74
C GLU A 107 5.59 -0.68 -24.93
N VAL A 108 4.53 -1.44 -24.66
CA VAL A 108 3.51 -1.07 -23.65
C VAL A 108 3.81 -1.81 -22.36
N VAL A 109 3.75 -1.11 -21.22
CA VAL A 109 4.10 -1.61 -19.88
C VAL A 109 2.92 -1.38 -18.95
N PHE A 110 2.47 -2.43 -18.28
CA PHE A 110 1.41 -2.42 -17.27
C PHE A 110 2.00 -2.71 -15.89
N ASP A 111 1.71 -1.88 -14.88
CA ASP A 111 2.17 -2.11 -13.49
C ASP A 111 1.29 -3.14 -12.73
N GLY A 112 0.11 -3.48 -13.29
CA GLY A 112 -0.80 -4.56 -12.87
C GLY A 112 -2.20 -4.42 -13.49
N VAL A 113 -2.87 -5.55 -13.74
CA VAL A 113 -4.25 -5.60 -14.29
C VAL A 113 -5.02 -6.72 -13.59
N MET A 114 -6.11 -6.40 -12.89
CA MET A 114 -6.88 -7.33 -12.06
C MET A 114 -8.09 -7.89 -12.82
N VAL A 115 -8.16 -9.17 -13.19
CA VAL A 115 -7.13 -10.23 -13.20
C VAL A 115 -7.31 -11.00 -14.52
N GLN A 116 -6.50 -12.04 -14.81
CA GLN A 116 -6.66 -12.89 -16.02
C GLN A 116 -6.82 -12.06 -17.31
N SER A 117 -5.84 -11.20 -17.60
CA SER A 117 -5.96 -10.18 -18.64
C SER A 117 -5.52 -10.65 -20.02
N ASP A 118 -6.23 -10.21 -21.07
CA ASP A 118 -5.85 -10.35 -22.47
C ASP A 118 -5.60 -8.96 -23.08
N VAL A 119 -4.59 -8.84 -23.94
CA VAL A 119 -4.27 -7.56 -24.63
C VAL A 119 -4.23 -7.73 -26.15
N TRP A 120 -4.79 -6.76 -26.87
CA TRP A 120 -4.71 -6.64 -28.33
C TRP A 120 -4.23 -5.26 -28.77
N ILE A 121 -3.59 -5.18 -29.94
CA ILE A 121 -3.24 -3.93 -30.64
C ILE A 121 -3.63 -4.07 -32.12
N ASN A 122 -4.45 -3.15 -32.64
CA ASN A 122 -4.93 -3.16 -34.02
C ASN A 122 -5.50 -4.54 -34.44
N GLY A 123 -6.30 -5.16 -33.56
CA GLY A 123 -6.87 -6.50 -33.75
C GLY A 123 -5.93 -7.69 -33.51
N HIS A 124 -4.62 -7.48 -33.38
CA HIS A 124 -3.65 -8.54 -33.07
C HIS A 124 -3.58 -8.81 -31.57
N HIS A 125 -3.82 -10.06 -31.15
CA HIS A 125 -3.59 -10.51 -29.77
C HIS A 125 -2.09 -10.53 -29.46
N LEU A 126 -1.71 -9.96 -28.32
CA LEU A 126 -0.33 -9.90 -27.84
C LEU A 126 -0.03 -11.02 -26.84
N GLY A 127 -1.01 -11.38 -26.02
CA GLY A 127 -0.91 -12.43 -25.03
C GLY A 127 -1.97 -12.33 -23.94
N PHE A 128 -1.93 -13.35 -23.08
CA PHE A 128 -2.66 -13.47 -21.83
C PHE A 128 -1.68 -13.26 -20.66
N HIS A 129 -2.16 -12.73 -19.53
CA HIS A 129 -1.40 -12.61 -18.28
C HIS A 129 -2.31 -12.91 -17.08
N PRO A 130 -2.12 -14.03 -16.35
CA PRO A 130 -3.05 -14.50 -15.33
C PRO A 130 -3.00 -13.72 -14.02
N ASN A 131 -1.82 -13.25 -13.61
CA ASN A 131 -1.60 -12.71 -12.27
C ASN A 131 -2.01 -11.24 -12.18
N GLY A 132 -2.81 -10.89 -11.17
CA GLY A 132 -3.33 -9.54 -11.01
C GLY A 132 -2.28 -8.53 -10.56
N TYR A 133 -1.21 -8.98 -9.91
CA TYR A 133 -0.31 -8.12 -9.13
C TYR A 133 1.08 -7.93 -9.74
N THR A 134 1.49 -8.79 -10.67
CA THR A 134 2.79 -8.67 -11.34
C THR A 134 2.73 -7.75 -12.56
N PRO A 135 3.79 -6.97 -12.80
CA PRO A 135 3.88 -6.11 -13.96
C PRO A 135 4.27 -6.91 -15.21
N PHE A 136 3.83 -6.46 -16.38
CA PHE A 136 4.13 -7.11 -17.66
C PHE A 136 4.24 -6.09 -18.79
N HIS A 137 4.86 -6.50 -19.89
CA HIS A 137 5.05 -5.63 -21.06
C HIS A 137 5.03 -6.41 -22.38
N TYR A 138 4.65 -5.73 -23.46
CA TYR A 138 4.63 -6.28 -24.82
C TYR A 138 5.30 -5.34 -25.82
N ASP A 139 6.11 -5.88 -26.73
CA ASP A 139 6.63 -5.15 -27.90
C ASP A 139 5.53 -5.00 -28.96
N ILE A 140 4.98 -3.79 -29.09
CA ILE A 140 3.92 -3.48 -30.05
C ILE A 140 4.45 -2.98 -31.41
N THR A 141 5.78 -2.82 -31.54
CA THR A 141 6.47 -2.36 -32.76
C THR A 141 6.07 -3.06 -34.07
N PRO A 142 5.77 -4.38 -34.10
CA PRO A 142 5.35 -5.07 -35.32
C PRO A 142 3.98 -4.65 -35.83
N TYR A 143 3.07 -4.25 -34.93
CA TYR A 143 1.63 -4.12 -35.19
C TYR A 143 1.15 -2.66 -35.34
N LEU A 144 1.98 -1.68 -34.99
CA LEU A 144 1.66 -0.25 -35.08
C LEU A 144 1.42 0.23 -36.53
N ASN A 145 0.51 1.20 -36.67
CA ASN A 145 0.30 2.03 -37.86
C ASN A 145 1.41 3.11 -37.97
N ARG A 146 2.66 2.65 -38.09
CA ARG A 146 3.95 3.39 -37.91
C ARG A 146 4.13 4.71 -38.67
N ASN A 147 3.28 5.03 -39.65
CA ASN A 147 3.39 6.25 -40.46
C ASN A 147 2.63 7.46 -39.89
N GLY A 148 2.17 7.39 -38.64
CA GLY A 148 1.36 8.44 -38.00
C GLY A 148 -0.14 8.21 -38.11
N GLY A 149 -0.56 6.97 -38.37
CA GLY A 149 -1.96 6.57 -38.25
C GLY A 149 -2.37 6.38 -36.79
N GLU A 150 -3.68 6.32 -36.58
CA GLU A 150 -4.27 5.90 -35.31
C GLU A 150 -3.97 4.42 -35.04
N ASN A 151 -3.98 4.05 -33.76
CA ASN A 151 -3.80 2.70 -33.25
C ASN A 151 -4.81 2.46 -32.15
N VAL A 152 -5.33 1.25 -32.06
CA VAL A 152 -6.34 0.85 -31.08
C VAL A 152 -5.75 -0.25 -30.22
N ILE A 153 -5.45 0.05 -28.96
CA ILE A 153 -5.14 -0.97 -27.95
C ILE A 153 -6.43 -1.36 -27.23
N VAL A 154 -6.58 -2.66 -26.97
CA VAL A 154 -7.70 -3.25 -26.23
C VAL A 154 -7.14 -4.09 -25.09
N VAL A 155 -7.74 -3.99 -23.90
CA VAL A 155 -7.45 -4.86 -22.76
C VAL A 155 -8.76 -5.42 -22.25
N LYS A 156 -8.82 -6.73 -22.02
CA LYS A 156 -9.89 -7.40 -21.28
C LYS A 156 -9.31 -7.87 -19.95
N ALA A 157 -10.04 -7.69 -18.86
CA ALA A 157 -9.71 -8.22 -17.54
C ALA A 157 -10.91 -9.01 -17.01
N VAL A 158 -10.68 -10.23 -16.54
CA VAL A 158 -11.70 -11.18 -16.09
C VAL A 158 -11.50 -11.49 -14.61
N ASN A 159 -12.41 -11.01 -13.77
CA ASN A 159 -12.42 -11.37 -12.36
C ASN A 159 -13.76 -12.06 -12.02
N THR A 160 -13.79 -13.38 -11.88
CA THR A 160 -15.05 -14.13 -11.69
C THR A 160 -15.44 -14.38 -10.22
N GLY A 161 -14.73 -13.81 -9.24
CA GLY A 161 -15.20 -13.74 -7.85
C GLY A 161 -15.14 -15.04 -7.04
N ASP A 162 -13.99 -15.74 -7.06
CA ASP A 162 -13.61 -16.74 -6.04
C ASP A 162 -12.12 -17.13 -6.19
N ASN A 163 -11.25 -16.12 -6.11
CA ASN A 163 -9.83 -16.15 -6.51
C ASN A 163 -8.92 -15.28 -5.60
N THR A 164 -9.38 -15.03 -4.37
CA THR A 164 -8.74 -14.15 -3.39
C THR A 164 -9.31 -14.37 -1.99
N ARG A 165 -8.58 -13.95 -0.95
CA ARG A 165 -9.08 -13.85 0.44
C ARG A 165 -9.50 -12.44 0.86
N TRP A 166 -8.99 -11.40 0.19
CA TRP A 166 -9.31 -9.98 0.42
C TRP A 166 -9.91 -9.36 -0.84
N TYR A 167 -10.38 -8.11 -0.80
CA TYR A 167 -10.85 -7.43 -2.00
C TYR A 167 -9.73 -7.14 -3.00
N CYS A 168 -9.80 -7.77 -4.18
CA CYS A 168 -8.79 -7.61 -5.23
C CYS A 168 -9.06 -6.43 -6.19
N GLY A 169 -10.33 -6.04 -6.39
CA GLY A 169 -10.75 -5.03 -7.38
C GLY A 169 -10.89 -5.60 -8.80
N GLY A 170 -11.14 -4.73 -9.79
CA GLY A 170 -11.30 -5.15 -11.18
C GLY A 170 -10.84 -4.12 -12.22
N GLY A 171 -10.04 -4.57 -13.19
CA GLY A 171 -9.56 -3.77 -14.32
C GLY A 171 -8.13 -3.28 -14.20
N ILE A 172 -7.80 -2.17 -14.88
CA ILE A 172 -6.44 -1.63 -14.93
C ILE A 172 -6.23 -0.68 -13.73
N TYR A 173 -6.08 -1.29 -12.56
CA TYR A 173 -5.98 -0.64 -11.25
C TYR A 173 -4.59 -0.08 -10.90
N ARG A 174 -3.63 -0.15 -11.83
CA ARG A 174 -2.30 0.48 -11.73
C ARG A 174 -1.94 1.17 -13.06
N SER A 175 -0.94 2.04 -13.06
CA SER A 175 -0.61 2.87 -14.24
C SER A 175 -0.05 2.07 -15.42
N VAL A 176 -0.24 2.63 -16.62
CA VAL A 176 0.24 2.11 -17.91
C VAL A 176 1.15 3.13 -18.57
N TYR A 177 2.21 2.64 -19.22
CA TYR A 177 3.22 3.48 -19.88
C TYR A 177 3.53 2.95 -21.28
N LEU A 178 3.87 3.85 -22.21
CA LEU A 178 4.57 3.47 -23.45
C LEU A 178 6.06 3.80 -23.31
N LYS A 179 6.92 2.82 -23.54
CA LYS A 179 8.38 3.00 -23.66
C LYS A 179 8.76 2.98 -25.14
N ARG A 180 9.04 4.16 -25.70
CA ARG A 180 9.66 4.31 -27.02
C ARG A 180 11.18 4.34 -26.84
N SER A 181 11.93 3.58 -27.64
CA SER A 181 13.39 3.49 -27.58
C SER A 181 14.00 3.19 -28.97
N ALA A 182 15.33 3.22 -29.11
CA ALA A 182 16.01 2.72 -30.32
C ALA A 182 16.04 1.17 -30.34
N THR A 183 16.34 0.53 -31.47
CA THR A 183 16.56 -0.94 -31.54
C THR A 183 17.84 -1.44 -30.85
N ILE A 184 18.60 -0.54 -30.21
CA ILE A 184 19.66 -0.87 -29.27
C ILE A 184 19.36 -0.01 -28.04
N CYS A 185 18.96 -0.66 -26.95
CA CYS A 185 18.22 -0.06 -25.86
C CYS A 185 18.49 -0.79 -24.54
N PHE A 186 18.06 -0.20 -23.42
CA PHE A 186 17.96 -0.92 -22.16
C PHE A 186 16.69 -1.81 -22.16
N PRO A 187 16.69 -2.96 -21.47
CA PRO A 187 15.45 -3.67 -21.11
C PRO A 187 14.50 -2.76 -20.31
N VAL A 188 13.24 -3.14 -20.13
CA VAL A 188 12.25 -2.31 -19.39
C VAL A 188 12.68 -2.06 -17.93
N TRP A 189 13.25 -3.07 -17.27
CA TRP A 189 13.65 -3.03 -15.85
C TRP A 189 15.14 -3.37 -15.60
N GLY A 190 15.92 -3.43 -16.67
CA GLY A 190 17.21 -4.14 -16.66
C GLY A 190 18.33 -3.53 -15.83
N ILE A 191 18.37 -2.20 -15.68
CA ILE A 191 19.47 -1.53 -14.96
C ILE A 191 19.31 -1.75 -13.45
N GLN A 192 20.36 -2.27 -12.81
CA GLN A 192 20.45 -2.42 -11.35
C GLN A 192 21.54 -1.51 -10.80
N ALA A 193 21.24 -0.77 -9.74
CA ALA A 193 22.22 -0.01 -8.95
C ALA A 193 22.39 -0.66 -7.56
N LYS A 194 23.64 -0.96 -7.18
CA LYS A 194 23.98 -1.50 -5.86
C LYS A 194 24.83 -0.49 -5.08
N THR A 195 24.48 -0.25 -3.82
CA THR A 195 25.31 0.59 -2.91
C THR A 195 26.32 -0.30 -2.19
N ARG A 196 27.56 0.18 -2.03
CA ARG A 196 28.55 -0.40 -1.12
C ARG A 196 29.36 0.70 -0.44
N VAL A 197 29.96 0.38 0.70
CA VAL A 197 30.88 1.27 1.43
C VAL A 197 32.20 0.53 1.61
N GLU A 198 33.31 1.20 1.31
CA GLU A 198 34.67 0.66 1.38
C GLU A 198 35.62 1.81 1.75
N ASP A 199 36.50 1.61 2.74
CA ASP A 199 37.46 2.62 3.24
C ASP A 199 36.86 4.01 3.52
N GLY A 200 35.62 4.04 4.03
CA GLY A 200 34.87 5.28 4.33
C GLY A 200 34.25 5.97 3.10
N CYS A 201 34.45 5.44 1.89
CA CYS A 201 33.87 5.95 0.65
C CYS A 201 32.61 5.16 0.26
N THR A 202 31.56 5.85 -0.16
CA THR A 202 30.35 5.22 -0.70
C THR A 202 30.42 5.12 -2.21
N PHE A 203 30.14 3.93 -2.74
CA PHE A 203 30.12 3.65 -4.17
C PHE A 203 28.75 3.15 -4.61
N VAL A 204 28.41 3.44 -5.87
CA VAL A 204 27.23 2.91 -6.56
C VAL A 204 27.68 2.16 -7.81
N ASP A 205 27.56 0.84 -7.76
CA ASP A 205 27.89 -0.06 -8.85
C ASP A 205 26.66 -0.32 -9.73
N PHE A 206 26.77 -0.04 -11.02
CA PHE A 206 25.70 -0.21 -12.00
C PHE A 206 25.96 -1.45 -12.86
N SER A 207 24.98 -2.34 -12.91
CA SER A 207 24.85 -3.36 -13.96
C SER A 207 23.87 -2.84 -15.02
N ILE A 208 24.36 -2.67 -16.24
CA ILE A 208 23.68 -1.98 -17.34
C ILE A 208 23.52 -2.97 -18.52
N PRO A 209 22.50 -3.84 -18.52
CA PRO A 209 22.21 -4.71 -19.66
C PRO A 209 21.70 -3.88 -20.85
N VAL A 210 22.11 -4.27 -22.06
CA VAL A 210 21.74 -3.60 -23.31
C VAL A 210 21.24 -4.63 -24.32
N GLU A 211 19.99 -4.48 -24.76
CA GLU A 211 19.41 -5.21 -25.89
C GLU A 211 20.03 -4.74 -27.23
N ASN A 212 20.14 -5.64 -28.21
CA ASN A 212 20.56 -5.30 -29.56
C ASN A 212 19.73 -6.03 -30.62
N ASN A 213 18.53 -5.49 -30.86
CA ASN A 213 17.59 -5.94 -31.87
C ASN A 213 18.00 -5.53 -33.30
N ALA A 214 19.13 -4.82 -33.47
CA ALA A 214 19.66 -4.41 -34.78
C ALA A 214 20.44 -5.52 -35.52
N LYS A 215 20.51 -6.74 -34.98
CA LYS A 215 21.13 -7.95 -35.58
C LYS A 215 22.61 -7.84 -35.97
N LYS A 216 23.30 -6.76 -35.61
CA LYS A 216 24.74 -6.55 -35.85
C LYS A 216 25.43 -6.12 -34.56
N ALA A 217 26.55 -6.77 -34.24
CA ALA A 217 27.36 -6.39 -33.09
C ALA A 217 27.84 -4.94 -33.21
N THR A 218 27.55 -4.13 -32.19
CA THR A 218 27.66 -2.66 -32.23
C THR A 218 28.36 -2.14 -30.98
N THR A 219 29.36 -1.27 -31.15
CA THR A 219 30.02 -0.59 -30.03
C THR A 219 29.16 0.55 -29.52
N VAL A 220 28.95 0.60 -28.20
CA VAL A 220 28.17 1.63 -27.51
C VAL A 220 28.93 2.15 -26.30
N LYS A 221 28.57 3.36 -25.87
CA LYS A 221 29.03 4.02 -24.64
C LYS A 221 27.82 4.28 -23.75
N ALA A 222 27.90 3.86 -22.49
CA ALA A 222 26.92 4.22 -21.46
C ALA A 222 27.54 5.27 -20.54
N ASP A 223 26.91 6.44 -20.46
CA ASP A 223 27.29 7.52 -19.55
C ASP A 223 26.31 7.58 -18.38
N VAL A 224 26.82 7.36 -17.17
CA VAL A 224 26.09 7.44 -15.91
C VAL A 224 26.35 8.80 -15.27
N SER A 225 25.31 9.46 -14.79
CA SER A 225 25.40 10.64 -13.93
C SER A 225 24.42 10.50 -12.77
N ILE A 226 24.90 10.68 -11.53
CA ILE A 226 24.08 10.75 -10.33
C ILE A 226 23.93 12.22 -9.94
N THR A 227 22.70 12.67 -9.70
CA THR A 227 22.42 14.01 -9.13
C THR A 227 21.84 13.91 -7.73
N ASP A 228 22.12 14.92 -6.92
CA ASP A 228 21.45 15.15 -5.64
C ASP A 228 19.97 15.56 -5.81
N HIS A 229 19.28 15.82 -4.70
CA HIS A 229 17.88 16.27 -4.69
C HIS A 229 17.69 17.64 -5.39
N TYR A 230 18.70 18.51 -5.40
CA TYR A 230 18.64 19.82 -6.04
C TYR A 230 18.91 19.78 -7.55
N GLY A 231 19.39 18.63 -8.06
CA GLY A 231 19.73 18.39 -9.46
C GLY A 231 21.20 18.67 -9.81
N ALA A 232 22.06 18.90 -8.82
CA ALA A 232 23.51 19.02 -9.01
C ALA A 232 24.14 17.63 -9.19
N THR A 233 25.00 17.46 -10.18
CA THR A 233 25.71 16.19 -10.42
C THR A 233 26.79 15.97 -9.36
N VAL A 234 26.68 14.88 -8.60
CA VAL A 234 27.63 14.50 -7.53
C VAL A 234 28.64 13.44 -7.98
N SER A 235 28.29 12.62 -8.99
CA SER A 235 29.20 11.62 -9.56
C SER A 235 28.86 11.34 -11.02
N THR A 236 29.86 10.96 -11.80
CA THR A 236 29.71 10.47 -13.18
C THR A 236 30.62 9.28 -13.44
N ALA A 237 30.14 8.32 -14.23
CA ALA A 237 30.93 7.17 -14.69
C ALA A 237 30.65 6.87 -16.17
N THR A 238 31.59 6.21 -16.85
CA THR A 238 31.45 5.82 -18.25
C THR A 238 31.81 4.35 -18.41
N ALA A 239 30.94 3.58 -19.08
CA ALA A 239 31.27 2.27 -19.63
C ALA A 239 31.28 2.32 -21.17
N THR A 240 32.05 1.45 -21.81
CA THR A 240 32.07 1.28 -23.27
C THR A 240 32.29 -0.19 -23.61
N GLY A 241 31.50 -0.73 -24.53
CA GLY A 241 31.58 -2.14 -24.90
C GLY A 241 30.93 -2.43 -26.25
N LYS A 242 31.10 -3.66 -26.73
CA LYS A 242 30.62 -4.12 -28.04
C LYS A 242 29.47 -5.10 -27.86
N ILE A 243 28.25 -4.58 -27.90
CA ILE A 243 27.03 -5.38 -27.70
C ILE A 243 26.82 -6.28 -28.92
N THR A 244 26.85 -7.59 -28.70
CA THR A 244 26.53 -8.66 -29.64
C THR A 244 25.05 -8.65 -30.04
N SER A 245 24.60 -9.55 -30.92
CA SER A 245 23.19 -9.70 -31.27
C SER A 245 22.37 -10.49 -30.24
N LYS A 246 22.94 -10.85 -29.08
CA LYS A 246 22.22 -11.45 -27.94
C LYS A 246 21.92 -10.44 -26.83
N GLY A 247 22.47 -9.22 -26.94
CA GLY A 247 22.61 -8.31 -25.81
C GLY A 247 23.80 -8.69 -24.91
N ASP A 248 24.30 -7.71 -24.18
CA ASP A 248 25.45 -7.82 -23.26
C ASP A 248 25.27 -6.83 -22.09
N THR A 249 25.98 -7.03 -20.99
CA THR A 249 25.96 -6.11 -19.84
C THR A 249 27.22 -5.26 -19.79
N LEU A 250 27.05 -3.97 -19.55
CA LEU A 250 28.11 -3.03 -19.22
C LEU A 250 28.12 -2.78 -17.70
N HIS A 251 29.30 -2.50 -17.14
CA HIS A 251 29.45 -2.18 -15.72
C HIS A 251 30.12 -0.80 -15.56
N ALA A 252 29.63 -0.02 -14.60
CA ALA A 252 30.16 1.30 -14.27
C ALA A 252 30.03 1.55 -12.76
N THR A 253 31.05 2.16 -12.16
CA THR A 253 31.06 2.50 -10.72
C THR A 253 31.12 4.01 -10.56
N CYS A 254 30.17 4.56 -9.79
CA CYS A 254 30.20 5.93 -9.29
C CYS A 254 30.77 5.94 -7.86
N GLN A 255 31.55 6.95 -7.50
CA GLN A 255 31.99 7.21 -6.12
C GLN A 255 31.33 8.51 -5.66
N ILE A 256 30.79 8.54 -4.45
CA ILE A 256 30.14 9.72 -3.87
C ILE A 256 30.82 10.04 -2.55
N GLU A 257 31.57 11.14 -2.54
CA GLU A 257 32.10 11.77 -1.33
C GLU A 257 30.94 12.36 -0.50
N ASP A 258 31.05 12.29 0.83
CA ASP A 258 30.03 12.75 1.80
C ASP A 258 28.59 12.31 1.47
N ALA A 259 28.44 11.03 1.07
CA ALA A 259 27.18 10.45 0.66
C ALA A 259 26.11 10.49 1.76
N LYS A 260 24.94 11.06 1.44
CA LYS A 260 23.78 11.08 2.33
C LYS A 260 23.06 9.75 2.27
N MET A 261 23.18 8.97 3.35
CA MET A 261 22.61 7.65 3.44
C MET A 261 21.09 7.72 3.69
N TRP A 262 20.34 6.84 3.03
CA TRP A 262 18.90 6.67 3.19
C TRP A 262 18.60 5.85 4.45
N SER A 263 17.59 6.30 5.20
CA SER A 263 16.97 5.56 6.29
C SER A 263 15.47 5.89 6.38
N PRO A 264 14.68 5.17 7.19
CA PRO A 264 13.30 5.54 7.46
C PRO A 264 13.10 6.97 7.96
N ASP A 265 14.11 7.56 8.60
CA ASP A 265 13.98 8.90 9.23
C ASP A 265 14.82 9.98 8.51
N ASN A 266 15.69 9.56 7.59
CA ASN A 266 16.31 10.40 6.56
C ASN A 266 16.15 9.74 5.18
N PRO A 267 14.96 9.82 4.53
CA PRO A 267 14.69 9.19 3.24
C PRO A 267 15.36 9.93 2.06
N TYR A 268 16.69 10.07 2.10
CA TYR A 268 17.42 10.84 1.10
C TYR A 268 17.54 10.07 -0.22
N LEU A 269 17.02 10.68 -1.30
CA LEU A 269 17.00 10.09 -2.64
C LEU A 269 17.87 10.91 -3.61
N TYR A 270 18.79 10.22 -4.26
CA TYR A 270 19.50 10.70 -5.45
C TYR A 270 18.75 10.26 -6.72
N LYS A 271 19.07 10.90 -7.85
CA LYS A 271 18.61 10.47 -9.17
C LYS A 271 19.78 9.98 -10.01
N ALA A 272 19.75 8.73 -10.45
CA ALA A 272 20.67 8.20 -11.44
C ALA A 272 20.07 8.35 -12.86
N VAL A 273 20.90 8.81 -13.80
CA VAL A 273 20.55 8.91 -15.22
C VAL A 273 21.63 8.20 -16.02
N VAL A 274 21.23 7.23 -16.85
CA VAL A 274 22.13 6.45 -17.71
C VAL A 274 21.78 6.69 -19.17
N LYS A 275 22.73 7.19 -19.96
CA LYS A 275 22.57 7.57 -21.37
C LYS A 275 23.35 6.61 -22.26
N LEU A 276 22.65 5.88 -23.13
CA LEU A 276 23.26 4.96 -24.09
C LEU A 276 23.52 5.68 -25.42
N SER A 277 24.72 5.54 -25.98
CA SER A 277 25.11 6.21 -27.21
C SER A 277 25.98 5.35 -28.13
N ASN A 278 25.96 5.64 -29.43
CA ASN A 278 26.90 5.13 -30.42
C ASN A 278 27.52 6.32 -31.16
N GLY A 279 28.81 6.56 -30.92
CA GLY A 279 29.50 7.76 -31.37
C GLY A 279 28.82 9.02 -30.80
N LYS A 280 28.33 9.90 -31.68
CA LYS A 280 27.58 11.12 -31.31
C LYS A 280 26.05 10.93 -31.24
N ARG A 281 25.53 9.73 -31.53
CA ARG A 281 24.08 9.46 -31.52
C ARG A 281 23.66 8.89 -30.17
N LEU A 282 22.76 9.59 -29.48
CA LEU A 282 21.99 9.04 -28.36
C LEU A 282 21.04 7.94 -28.87
N LEU A 283 20.98 6.82 -28.15
CA LEU A 283 20.17 5.64 -28.46
C LEU A 283 19.08 5.43 -27.41
N ASP A 284 19.44 5.56 -26.14
CA ASP A 284 18.54 5.35 -25.00
C ASP A 284 18.90 6.29 -23.84
N THR A 285 17.98 6.48 -22.89
CA THR A 285 18.18 7.18 -21.63
C THR A 285 17.23 6.58 -20.59
N HIS A 286 17.79 5.98 -19.55
CA HIS A 286 17.07 5.48 -18.39
C HIS A 286 17.28 6.44 -17.21
N GLU A 287 16.24 6.64 -16.42
CA GLU A 287 16.28 7.45 -15.20
C GLU A 287 15.67 6.65 -14.05
N THR A 288 16.34 6.63 -12.89
CA THR A 288 15.82 5.97 -11.68
C THR A 288 16.19 6.75 -10.43
N LYS A 289 15.38 6.64 -9.38
CA LYS A 289 15.70 7.11 -8.03
C LYS A 289 16.56 6.04 -7.34
N ILE A 290 17.50 6.45 -6.49
CA ILE A 290 18.25 5.55 -5.62
C ILE A 290 18.40 6.17 -4.23
N GLY A 291 18.23 5.35 -3.19
CA GLY A 291 18.60 5.66 -1.81
C GLY A 291 19.82 4.84 -1.42
N LEU A 292 20.87 5.50 -0.93
CA LEU A 292 22.14 4.86 -0.62
C LEU A 292 22.09 4.29 0.79
N ARG A 293 22.12 2.97 0.96
CA ARG A 293 22.14 2.35 2.30
C ARG A 293 22.95 1.06 2.29
N THR A 294 23.46 0.65 3.44
CA THR A 294 23.92 -0.72 3.67
C THR A 294 22.94 -1.46 4.57
N LEU A 295 22.75 -2.74 4.27
CA LEU A 295 21.93 -3.66 5.06
C LEU A 295 22.86 -4.77 5.57
N TYR A 296 22.80 -5.08 6.86
CA TYR A 296 23.48 -6.22 7.46
C TYR A 296 22.53 -6.94 8.41
N PHE A 297 22.57 -8.27 8.39
CA PHE A 297 21.73 -9.12 9.22
C PHE A 297 22.56 -10.23 9.84
N SER A 298 22.50 -10.40 11.15
CA SER A 298 23.09 -11.53 11.88
C SER A 298 22.20 -11.89 13.08
N ALA A 299 22.37 -13.09 13.64
CA ALA A 299 21.62 -13.45 14.84
C ALA A 299 22.14 -12.73 16.10
N ASP A 300 23.44 -12.42 16.15
CA ASP A 300 24.08 -11.75 17.30
C ASP A 300 23.77 -10.24 17.37
N GLU A 301 23.69 -9.55 16.22
CA GLU A 301 23.49 -8.08 16.15
C GLU A 301 22.09 -7.69 15.63
N GLY A 302 21.31 -8.65 15.14
CA GLY A 302 20.00 -8.41 14.54
C GLY A 302 20.10 -7.77 13.15
N PHE A 303 19.34 -6.70 12.93
CA PHE A 303 19.39 -5.91 11.69
C PHE A 303 20.12 -4.59 11.93
N LEU A 304 21.20 -4.36 11.18
CA LEU A 304 21.90 -3.09 11.14
C LEU A 304 21.61 -2.37 9.80
N LEU A 305 21.09 -1.15 9.89
CA LEU A 305 20.94 -0.22 8.78
C LEU A 305 22.08 0.80 8.83
N ASN A 306 22.90 0.92 7.79
CA ASN A 306 24.03 1.87 7.75
C ASN A 306 25.06 1.70 8.91
N GLY A 307 25.01 0.58 9.63
CA GLY A 307 25.79 0.31 10.85
C GLY A 307 25.03 0.50 12.18
N GLU A 308 23.79 0.98 12.16
CA GLU A 308 22.97 1.26 13.35
C GLU A 308 21.88 0.21 13.55
N SER A 309 21.75 -0.30 14.77
CA SER A 309 20.76 -1.35 15.12
C SER A 309 19.34 -0.84 14.96
N THR A 310 18.53 -1.56 14.19
CA THR A 310 17.20 -1.14 13.74
C THR A 310 16.19 -2.26 13.97
N LYS A 311 15.07 -1.96 14.66
CA LYS A 311 13.92 -2.86 14.81
C LYS A 311 12.79 -2.48 13.86
N LEU A 312 11.98 -3.47 13.48
CA LEU A 312 10.90 -3.35 12.51
C LEU A 312 9.55 -3.18 13.21
N HIS A 313 9.10 -1.93 13.27
CA HIS A 313 7.76 -1.53 13.71
C HIS A 313 6.82 -1.65 12.50
N GLY A 314 6.32 -2.87 12.27
CA GLY A 314 5.72 -3.29 11.01
C GLY A 314 4.20 -3.23 10.93
N ALA A 315 3.69 -2.94 9.74
CA ALA A 315 2.28 -3.03 9.36
C ALA A 315 2.08 -4.01 8.19
N CYS A 316 1.22 -5.02 8.35
CA CYS A 316 0.64 -5.68 7.19
C CYS A 316 -0.45 -4.78 6.59
N ILE A 317 -0.45 -4.63 5.27
CA ILE A 317 -1.48 -3.90 4.52
C ILE A 317 -1.85 -4.66 3.24
N HIS A 318 -3.09 -4.50 2.80
CA HIS A 318 -3.51 -4.83 1.43
C HIS A 318 -3.33 -3.64 0.48
N HIS A 319 -3.50 -3.88 -0.82
CA HIS A 319 -3.30 -2.89 -1.87
C HIS A 319 -4.45 -1.89 -2.01
N ASP A 320 -5.65 -2.19 -1.49
CA ASP A 320 -6.82 -1.31 -1.65
C ASP A 320 -6.64 0.06 -0.97
N ASN A 321 -7.40 1.04 -1.45
CA ASN A 321 -7.37 2.44 -1.00
C ASN A 321 -8.76 2.88 -0.51
N GLY A 322 -9.48 1.97 0.17
CA GLY A 322 -10.79 2.18 0.78
C GLY A 322 -11.85 2.60 -0.24
N VAL A 323 -12.37 3.82 -0.08
CA VAL A 323 -13.40 4.42 -0.97
C VAL A 323 -12.99 4.54 -2.45
N LEU A 324 -11.71 4.29 -2.78
CA LEU A 324 -11.19 4.24 -4.15
C LEU A 324 -11.03 2.81 -4.71
N GLY A 325 -11.27 1.78 -3.90
CA GLY A 325 -11.04 0.38 -4.26
C GLY A 325 -9.56 0.11 -4.53
N ALA A 326 -9.25 -0.76 -5.49
CA ALA A 326 -7.88 -1.11 -5.81
C ALA A 326 -7.08 0.01 -6.51
N ALA A 327 -7.71 1.11 -6.96
CA ALA A 327 -7.08 2.10 -7.85
C ALA A 327 -5.85 2.80 -7.22
N ALA A 328 -4.64 2.35 -7.59
CA ALA A 328 -3.35 2.71 -7.00
C ALA A 328 -2.83 4.10 -7.43
N LEU A 329 -3.61 5.15 -7.16
CA LEU A 329 -3.26 6.54 -7.44
C LEU A 329 -2.11 7.00 -6.54
N GLN A 330 -1.13 7.71 -7.10
CA GLN A 330 0.09 8.12 -6.38
C GLN A 330 -0.20 8.87 -5.06
N LYS A 331 -1.22 9.73 -5.02
CA LYS A 331 -1.64 10.42 -3.79
C LYS A 331 -2.41 9.55 -2.80
N ALA A 332 -3.04 8.46 -3.24
CA ALA A 332 -3.69 7.50 -2.34
C ALA A 332 -2.65 6.65 -1.60
N GLU A 333 -1.70 6.08 -2.33
CA GLU A 333 -0.61 5.28 -1.73
C GLU A 333 0.31 6.16 -0.86
N ALA A 334 0.66 7.38 -1.30
CA ALA A 334 1.42 8.32 -0.48
C ALA A 334 0.70 8.71 0.81
N ARG A 335 -0.63 8.88 0.77
CA ARG A 335 -1.45 9.11 1.96
C ARG A 335 -1.44 7.89 2.90
N LYS A 336 -1.56 6.68 2.35
CA LYS A 336 -1.51 5.41 3.09
C LYS A 336 -0.19 5.28 3.88
N VAL A 337 0.94 5.46 3.19
CA VAL A 337 2.28 5.43 3.81
C VAL A 337 2.47 6.55 4.82
N ARG A 338 2.06 7.79 4.50
CA ARG A 338 2.18 8.93 5.42
C ARG A 338 1.43 8.67 6.73
N ILE A 339 0.17 8.22 6.67
CA ILE A 339 -0.63 7.97 7.87
C ILE A 339 -0.03 6.85 8.74
N LEU A 340 0.56 5.82 8.13
CA LEU A 340 1.28 4.78 8.87
C LEU A 340 2.55 5.34 9.54
N LYS A 341 3.36 6.13 8.82
CA LYS A 341 4.57 6.79 9.36
C LYS A 341 4.24 7.76 10.51
N GLU A 342 3.18 8.57 10.37
CA GLU A 342 2.64 9.46 11.41
C GLU A 342 2.27 8.69 12.69
N ASN A 343 1.82 7.44 12.56
CA ASN A 343 1.45 6.54 13.65
C ASN A 343 2.59 5.61 14.12
N GLY A 344 3.84 5.90 13.74
CA GLY A 344 5.04 5.26 14.30
C GLY A 344 5.49 3.97 13.62
N PHE A 345 4.81 3.52 12.57
CA PHE A 345 5.29 2.40 11.75
C PHE A 345 6.54 2.83 10.95
N ASN A 346 7.54 1.95 10.89
CA ASN A 346 8.75 2.13 10.07
C ASN A 346 8.91 1.06 8.97
N ALA A 347 8.06 0.03 8.97
CA ALA A 347 8.03 -1.01 7.96
C ALA A 347 6.60 -1.39 7.53
N ILE A 348 6.47 -1.83 6.27
CA ILE A 348 5.25 -2.35 5.65
C ILE A 348 5.53 -3.77 5.11
N ARG A 349 4.55 -4.67 5.19
CA ARG A 349 4.50 -5.92 4.43
C ARG A 349 3.32 -5.87 3.47
N SER A 350 3.56 -6.11 2.18
CA SER A 350 2.56 -6.02 1.11
C SER A 350 1.71 -7.29 1.03
N ALA A 351 0.78 -7.47 1.96
CA ALA A 351 0.03 -8.70 2.13
C ALA A 351 -0.98 -8.95 0.97
N HIS A 352 -0.94 -10.08 0.25
CA HIS A 352 0.18 -10.99 0.02
C HIS A 352 0.53 -10.98 -1.47
N ASN A 353 0.96 -9.80 -1.92
CA ASN A 353 1.14 -9.48 -3.33
C ASN A 353 2.11 -8.30 -3.51
N ARG A 354 2.79 -8.28 -4.66
CA ARG A 354 3.71 -7.20 -5.05
C ARG A 354 2.99 -5.85 -4.92
N PRO A 355 3.56 -4.86 -4.20
CA PRO A 355 2.99 -3.52 -4.09
C PRO A 355 2.87 -2.83 -5.46
N SER A 356 2.08 -1.75 -5.54
CA SER A 356 2.09 -0.89 -6.72
C SER A 356 3.39 -0.10 -6.80
N LYS A 357 3.84 0.28 -8.00
CA LYS A 357 5.01 1.16 -8.11
C LYS A 357 4.78 2.50 -7.38
N ALA A 358 3.55 2.98 -7.38
CA ALA A 358 3.14 4.18 -6.63
C ALA A 358 3.38 4.05 -5.11
N LEU A 359 3.15 2.86 -4.54
CA LEU A 359 3.39 2.57 -3.13
C LEU A 359 4.89 2.50 -2.81
N LEU A 360 5.71 1.85 -3.64
CA LEU A 360 7.17 1.84 -3.46
C LEU A 360 7.81 3.23 -3.64
N ASP A 361 7.36 4.02 -4.63
CA ASP A 361 7.78 5.42 -4.79
C ASP A 361 7.42 6.29 -3.57
N ALA A 362 6.34 5.96 -2.85
CA ALA A 362 5.96 6.62 -1.61
C ALA A 362 6.83 6.17 -0.43
N CYS A 363 7.00 4.86 -0.23
CA CYS A 363 7.85 4.30 0.83
C CYS A 363 9.30 4.79 0.74
N ASP A 364 9.86 4.88 -0.47
CA ASP A 364 11.17 5.47 -0.74
C ASP A 364 11.28 6.93 -0.26
N SER A 365 10.23 7.72 -0.48
CA SER A 365 10.24 9.18 -0.32
C SER A 365 9.80 9.64 1.07
N LEU A 366 9.07 8.78 1.79
CA LEU A 366 8.55 9.03 3.15
C LEU A 366 9.29 8.23 4.24
N GLY A 367 10.20 7.34 3.86
CA GLY A 367 11.04 6.61 4.80
C GLY A 367 10.32 5.46 5.49
N MET A 368 9.97 4.46 4.70
CA MET A 368 9.28 3.24 5.13
C MET A 368 9.97 2.02 4.49
N PHE A 369 10.30 1.00 5.29
CA PHE A 369 10.76 -0.28 4.75
C PHE A 369 9.61 -1.07 4.13
N VAL A 370 9.91 -1.96 3.19
CA VAL A 370 8.95 -2.87 2.56
C VAL A 370 9.47 -4.31 2.54
N ILE A 371 8.69 -5.23 3.10
CA ILE A 371 8.74 -6.66 2.73
C ILE A 371 7.82 -6.79 1.50
N ASP A 372 8.43 -7.06 0.35
CA ASP A 372 7.75 -7.19 -0.94
C ASP A 372 7.40 -8.68 -1.17
N GLU A 373 6.11 -8.99 -1.27
CA GLU A 373 5.60 -10.37 -1.15
C GLU A 373 4.94 -10.90 -2.43
N SER A 374 5.34 -12.09 -2.85
CA SER A 374 5.08 -12.54 -4.22
C SER A 374 3.76 -13.29 -4.40
N PHE A 375 3.38 -14.17 -3.45
CA PHE A 375 2.26 -15.11 -3.61
C PHE A 375 1.59 -15.48 -2.28
N ASP A 376 0.25 -15.63 -2.28
CA ASP A 376 -0.52 -16.20 -1.16
C ASP A 376 -0.76 -17.71 -1.28
N CYS A 377 -0.47 -18.31 -2.44
CA CYS A 377 -0.61 -19.74 -2.70
C CYS A 377 0.39 -20.21 -3.77
N TRP A 378 0.79 -21.49 -3.72
CA TRP A 378 1.68 -22.11 -4.70
C TRP A 378 0.90 -23.15 -5.54
N LEU A 379 1.11 -24.45 -5.33
CA LEU A 379 0.37 -25.52 -6.06
C LEU A 379 -1.05 -25.75 -5.52
N GLU A 380 -1.27 -25.49 -4.23
CA GLU A 380 -2.55 -25.69 -3.56
C GLU A 380 -3.16 -24.32 -3.23
N GLY A 381 -4.36 -24.04 -3.76
CA GLY A 381 -5.07 -22.78 -3.56
C GLY A 381 -5.74 -22.67 -2.19
N LYS A 382 -6.06 -21.43 -1.79
CA LYS A 382 -6.91 -21.09 -0.64
C LYS A 382 -8.37 -20.81 -1.08
N ARG A 383 -8.61 -20.60 -2.38
CA ARG A 383 -9.91 -20.58 -3.09
C ARG A 383 -9.88 -21.42 -4.37
N ASP A 384 -11.07 -21.79 -4.87
CA ASP A 384 -11.22 -22.68 -6.03
C ASP A 384 -10.59 -22.14 -7.33
N ASN A 385 -10.52 -20.80 -7.50
CA ASN A 385 -10.01 -20.15 -8.72
C ASN A 385 -8.79 -19.26 -8.46
N ASP A 386 -8.07 -19.50 -7.36
CA ASP A 386 -6.81 -18.82 -7.03
C ASP A 386 -5.73 -19.00 -8.11
N TYR A 387 -4.69 -18.15 -8.05
CA TYR A 387 -3.51 -18.20 -8.91
C TYR A 387 -2.81 -19.57 -8.99
N HIS A 388 -3.04 -20.49 -8.04
CA HIS A 388 -2.55 -21.87 -8.08
C HIS A 388 -2.80 -22.59 -9.42
N LEU A 389 -3.92 -22.29 -10.11
CA LEU A 389 -4.25 -22.82 -11.44
C LEU A 389 -3.24 -22.44 -12.54
N TYR A 390 -2.41 -21.42 -12.30
CA TYR A 390 -1.40 -20.90 -13.23
C TYR A 390 0.02 -20.98 -12.66
N PHE A 391 0.18 -21.26 -11.36
CA PHE A 391 1.44 -21.12 -10.62
C PHE A 391 2.59 -21.90 -11.27
N GLU A 392 2.39 -23.15 -11.70
CA GLU A 392 3.49 -23.98 -12.23
C GLU A 392 4.10 -23.38 -13.52
N GLU A 393 3.28 -22.80 -14.41
CA GLU A 393 3.75 -22.19 -15.67
C GLU A 393 4.22 -20.73 -15.50
N TRP A 394 3.61 -19.97 -14.58
CA TRP A 394 3.78 -18.51 -14.47
C TRP A 394 4.66 -18.04 -13.31
N SER A 395 4.70 -18.74 -12.18
CA SER A 395 5.40 -18.26 -10.96
C SER A 395 6.85 -17.91 -11.19
N GLY A 396 7.56 -18.63 -12.08
CA GLY A 396 8.97 -18.36 -12.37
C GLY A 396 9.22 -17.05 -13.13
N ARG A 397 8.27 -16.62 -13.99
CA ARG A 397 8.38 -15.33 -14.70
C ARG A 397 7.81 -14.17 -13.89
N ASP A 398 6.78 -14.44 -13.09
CA ASP A 398 6.19 -13.50 -12.14
C ASP A 398 7.20 -13.12 -11.03
N GLN A 399 7.85 -14.11 -10.40
CA GLN A 399 8.87 -13.88 -9.38
C GLN A 399 10.06 -13.07 -9.92
N ALA A 400 10.46 -13.35 -11.17
CA ALA A 400 11.52 -12.61 -11.85
C ALA A 400 11.11 -11.16 -12.15
N ALA A 401 9.89 -10.93 -12.64
CA ALA A 401 9.38 -9.60 -12.97
C ALA A 401 9.30 -8.68 -11.74
N ILE A 402 8.80 -9.20 -10.60
CA ILE A 402 8.79 -8.50 -9.29
C ILE A 402 10.20 -8.00 -8.95
N VAL A 403 11.15 -8.93 -8.82
CA VAL A 403 12.51 -8.57 -8.39
C VAL A 403 13.21 -7.71 -9.42
N GLU A 404 13.04 -7.94 -10.73
CA GLU A 404 13.69 -7.13 -11.76
C GLU A 404 13.26 -5.66 -11.70
N CYS A 405 11.95 -5.39 -11.55
CA CYS A 405 11.42 -4.04 -11.54
C CYS A 405 11.65 -3.28 -10.24
N ASP A 406 11.57 -3.94 -9.08
CA ASP A 406 11.52 -3.24 -7.80
C ASP A 406 12.85 -3.19 -7.04
N ARG A 407 13.85 -4.02 -7.39
CA ARG A 407 15.17 -4.08 -6.72
C ARG A 407 15.96 -2.77 -6.60
N ASN A 408 15.62 -1.72 -7.35
CA ASN A 408 16.24 -0.40 -7.21
C ASN A 408 15.60 0.47 -6.10
N HIS A 409 14.38 0.15 -5.65
CA HIS A 409 13.68 0.89 -4.59
C HIS A 409 14.41 0.71 -3.23
N PRO A 410 14.92 1.78 -2.59
CA PRO A 410 15.54 1.69 -1.27
C PRO A 410 14.58 1.27 -0.15
N SER A 411 13.27 1.50 -0.29
CA SER A 411 12.27 1.00 0.66
C SER A 411 12.28 -0.52 0.80
N VAL A 412 12.40 -1.27 -0.31
CA VAL A 412 12.40 -2.74 -0.27
C VAL A 412 13.57 -3.25 0.58
N LEU A 413 13.24 -4.06 1.59
CA LEU A 413 14.16 -4.59 2.59
C LEU A 413 14.35 -6.11 2.44
N MET A 414 13.26 -6.84 2.19
CA MET A 414 13.25 -8.31 2.07
C MET A 414 12.32 -8.74 0.93
N TRP A 415 12.59 -9.89 0.33
CA TRP A 415 11.74 -10.52 -0.68
C TRP A 415 11.00 -11.71 -0.06
N SER A 416 9.67 -11.60 0.11
CA SER A 416 8.85 -12.71 0.57
C SER A 416 8.33 -13.55 -0.61
N ILE A 417 8.59 -14.85 -0.60
CA ILE A 417 8.21 -15.78 -1.68
C ILE A 417 6.86 -16.48 -1.44
N GLY A 418 6.24 -16.27 -0.27
CA GLY A 418 5.02 -16.97 0.12
C GLY A 418 4.36 -16.40 1.38
N ASN A 419 3.12 -16.80 1.59
CA ASN A 419 2.38 -16.60 2.83
C ASN A 419 1.47 -17.80 3.13
N GLU A 420 1.60 -18.39 4.32
CA GLU A 420 0.81 -19.51 4.86
C GLU A 420 0.48 -20.56 3.78
N ILE A 421 1.52 -21.00 3.07
CA ILE A 421 1.34 -21.72 1.80
C ILE A 421 0.80 -23.14 2.06
N PRO A 422 -0.39 -23.50 1.55
CA PRO A 422 -0.90 -24.86 1.70
C PRO A 422 0.03 -25.87 1.00
N GLY A 423 0.39 -26.93 1.72
CA GLY A 423 1.24 -28.00 1.17
C GLY A 423 2.75 -27.71 1.19
N ASP A 424 3.22 -26.58 1.73
CA ASP A 424 4.64 -26.24 1.75
C ASP A 424 5.51 -27.19 2.60
N GLN A 425 4.89 -27.97 3.48
CA GLN A 425 5.52 -29.01 4.29
C GLN A 425 5.80 -30.31 3.54
N LYS A 426 5.28 -30.44 2.31
CA LYS A 426 5.56 -31.57 1.43
C LYS A 426 6.90 -31.32 0.72
N PRO A 427 7.67 -32.36 0.36
CA PRO A 427 8.97 -32.18 -0.32
C PRO A 427 8.92 -31.30 -1.57
N VAL A 428 7.82 -31.36 -2.34
CA VAL A 428 7.55 -30.51 -3.51
C VAL A 428 7.37 -29.02 -3.15
N GLY A 429 6.79 -28.72 -1.99
CA GLY A 429 6.69 -27.36 -1.46
C GLY A 429 8.05 -26.79 -1.13
N VAL A 430 8.89 -27.56 -0.43
CA VAL A 430 10.29 -27.21 -0.15
C VAL A 430 11.11 -27.02 -1.43
N GLU A 431 10.88 -27.83 -2.47
CA GLU A 431 11.50 -27.66 -3.78
C GLU A 431 11.07 -26.34 -4.47
N HIS A 432 9.77 -26.02 -4.48
CA HIS A 432 9.28 -24.76 -5.02
C HIS A 432 9.79 -23.54 -4.23
N SER A 433 9.91 -23.65 -2.91
CA SER A 433 10.50 -22.61 -2.04
C SER A 433 11.94 -22.32 -2.45
N ARG A 434 12.79 -23.36 -2.56
CA ARG A 434 14.18 -23.24 -3.04
C ARG A 434 14.27 -22.68 -4.47
N ARG A 435 13.36 -23.09 -5.36
CA ARG A 435 13.29 -22.59 -6.75
C ARG A 435 12.93 -21.09 -6.80
N LEU A 436 11.96 -20.63 -6.01
CA LEU A 436 11.61 -19.20 -5.94
C LEU A 436 12.75 -18.38 -5.34
N ALA A 437 13.33 -18.83 -4.22
CA ALA A 437 14.49 -18.18 -3.60
C ALA A 437 15.70 -18.11 -4.56
N ALA A 438 15.95 -19.14 -5.37
CA ALA A 438 16.98 -19.13 -6.40
C ALA A 438 16.68 -18.15 -7.55
N ILE A 439 15.41 -17.92 -7.90
CA ILE A 439 15.02 -16.90 -8.88
C ILE A 439 15.23 -15.49 -8.30
N VAL A 440 14.85 -15.24 -7.04
CA VAL A 440 15.18 -13.97 -6.37
C VAL A 440 16.68 -13.73 -6.40
N LYS A 441 17.47 -14.70 -5.95
CA LYS A 441 18.94 -14.65 -5.87
C LYS A 441 19.64 -14.56 -7.24
N ALA A 442 18.94 -14.80 -8.35
CA ALA A 442 19.44 -14.55 -9.71
C ALA A 442 19.28 -13.09 -10.17
N TYR A 443 18.33 -12.34 -9.60
CA TYR A 443 18.05 -10.94 -9.98
C TYR A 443 18.49 -9.92 -8.92
N ASP A 444 18.48 -10.31 -7.64
CA ASP A 444 19.00 -9.53 -6.52
C ASP A 444 19.64 -10.42 -5.44
N THR A 445 20.85 -10.05 -5.02
CA THR A 445 21.63 -10.69 -3.95
C THR A 445 21.92 -9.73 -2.80
N THR A 446 21.32 -8.54 -2.81
CA THR A 446 21.56 -7.47 -1.82
C THR A 446 20.50 -7.41 -0.70
N ARG A 447 19.53 -8.32 -0.74
CA ARG A 447 18.41 -8.42 0.21
C ARG A 447 18.13 -9.89 0.53
N PRO A 448 17.74 -10.22 1.77
CA PRO A 448 17.36 -11.56 2.19
C PRO A 448 16.02 -12.01 1.57
N VAL A 449 15.90 -13.33 1.38
CA VAL A 449 14.64 -14.02 1.07
C VAL A 449 13.95 -14.46 2.38
N THR A 450 12.63 -14.27 2.45
CA THR A 450 11.76 -14.70 3.56
C THR A 450 10.45 -15.31 3.04
N ASP A 451 9.58 -15.76 3.92
CA ASP A 451 8.27 -16.38 3.65
C ASP A 451 7.42 -16.24 4.92
N GLY A 452 6.11 -15.98 4.81
CA GLY A 452 5.22 -15.86 5.97
C GLY A 452 4.74 -17.23 6.45
N VAL A 453 5.35 -17.83 7.47
CA VAL A 453 5.09 -19.22 7.88
C VAL A 453 4.32 -19.29 9.19
N CYS A 454 3.14 -19.91 9.16
CA CYS A 454 2.31 -20.21 10.33
C CYS A 454 2.43 -21.68 10.77
N SER A 455 1.71 -22.07 11.82
CA SER A 455 1.54 -23.47 12.22
C SER A 455 0.10 -23.93 12.00
N PHE A 456 -0.09 -24.87 11.09
CA PHE A 456 -1.39 -25.48 10.81
C PHE A 456 -1.70 -26.62 11.81
N PRO A 457 -2.97 -26.87 12.19
CA PRO A 457 -3.32 -27.94 13.14
C PRO A 457 -2.89 -29.35 12.74
N GLN A 458 -2.61 -29.61 11.46
CA GLN A 458 -2.08 -30.89 10.96
C GLN A 458 -0.57 -31.07 11.24
N MET A 459 0.10 -30.14 11.93
CA MET A 459 1.54 -30.14 12.18
C MET A 459 1.93 -30.57 13.62
N GLU A 460 0.97 -30.86 14.50
CA GLU A 460 1.26 -31.32 15.86
C GLU A 460 2.14 -32.60 15.85
N GLY A 461 3.25 -32.56 16.59
CA GLY A 461 4.15 -33.71 16.81
C GLY A 461 5.32 -33.88 15.82
N HIS A 462 5.35 -33.15 14.70
CA HIS A 462 6.39 -33.31 13.64
C HIS A 462 7.10 -32.01 13.24
N VAL A 463 7.16 -31.04 14.15
CA VAL A 463 7.54 -29.65 13.85
C VAL A 463 8.98 -29.49 13.35
N HIS A 464 10.00 -29.91 14.11
CA HIS A 464 11.38 -29.46 13.88
C HIS A 464 12.00 -29.95 12.55
N ASP A 465 11.84 -31.22 12.18
CA ASP A 465 12.37 -31.78 10.92
C ASP A 465 11.79 -31.07 9.68
N TRP A 466 10.54 -30.60 9.76
CA TRP A 466 9.91 -29.81 8.70
C TRP A 466 10.47 -28.38 8.65
N LEU A 467 10.64 -27.71 9.80
CA LEU A 467 11.18 -26.35 9.85
C LEU A 467 12.54 -26.28 9.14
N ASP A 468 13.45 -27.21 9.41
CA ASP A 468 14.73 -27.30 8.67
C ASP A 468 14.53 -27.44 7.16
N GLY A 469 13.56 -28.27 6.74
CA GLY A 469 13.17 -28.40 5.34
C GLY A 469 12.74 -27.07 4.70
N LYS A 470 11.63 -26.49 5.16
CA LYS A 470 11.01 -25.28 4.59
C LYS A 470 11.97 -24.09 4.60
N TYR A 471 12.59 -23.81 5.74
CA TYR A 471 13.38 -22.59 5.91
C TYR A 471 14.81 -22.70 5.37
N SER A 472 15.31 -23.88 4.98
CA SER A 472 16.60 -24.01 4.27
C SER A 472 16.67 -23.28 2.90
N ALA A 473 15.54 -22.76 2.40
CA ALA A 473 15.47 -21.89 1.24
C ALA A 473 15.66 -20.39 1.56
N LEU A 474 15.47 -20.00 2.82
CA LEU A 474 15.26 -18.63 3.27
C LEU A 474 16.49 -18.10 4.00
N ASP A 475 16.71 -16.79 3.93
CA ASP A 475 17.78 -16.10 4.65
C ASP A 475 17.28 -15.53 6.00
N ILE A 476 15.97 -15.26 6.11
CA ILE A 476 15.29 -14.80 7.32
C ILE A 476 14.02 -15.64 7.53
N TRP A 477 13.70 -15.92 8.80
CA TRP A 477 12.58 -16.77 9.21
C TRP A 477 11.36 -15.91 9.54
N GLY A 478 10.37 -15.86 8.63
CA GLY A 478 9.11 -15.14 8.82
C GLY A 478 8.05 -15.93 9.60
N TYR A 479 7.67 -15.45 10.79
CA TYR A 479 6.75 -16.12 11.72
C TYR A 479 5.37 -15.43 11.75
N ASN A 480 4.35 -16.14 11.25
CA ASN A 480 2.95 -15.75 11.40
C ASN A 480 2.40 -16.31 12.72
N TYR A 481 2.13 -15.43 13.68
CA TYR A 481 1.46 -15.74 14.96
C TYR A 481 2.18 -16.74 15.89
N ARG A 482 3.49 -16.95 15.69
CA ARG A 482 4.36 -17.89 16.45
C ARG A 482 5.28 -17.22 17.48
N LEU A 483 4.77 -16.19 18.19
CA LEU A 483 5.56 -15.41 19.16
C LEU A 483 6.12 -16.25 20.33
N ARG A 484 5.41 -17.33 20.70
CA ARG A 484 5.75 -18.14 21.89
C ARG A 484 6.92 -19.08 21.63
N GLU A 485 7.15 -19.40 20.37
CA GLU A 485 8.15 -20.35 19.92
C GLU A 485 9.53 -19.70 19.70
N ILE A 486 9.58 -18.40 19.39
CA ILE A 486 10.81 -17.65 19.02
C ILE A 486 11.98 -17.93 19.98
N ALA A 487 11.76 -17.80 21.29
CA ALA A 487 12.81 -18.00 22.28
C ALA A 487 13.27 -19.46 22.41
N ALA A 488 12.41 -20.44 22.13
CA ALA A 488 12.76 -21.86 22.14
C ALA A 488 13.44 -22.27 20.83
N ASP A 489 12.92 -21.83 19.69
CA ASP A 489 13.49 -22.09 18.36
C ASP A 489 14.90 -21.44 18.25
N HIS A 490 15.15 -20.27 18.85
CA HIS A 490 16.50 -19.67 18.92
C HIS A 490 17.48 -20.44 19.83
N ILE A 491 17.03 -21.09 20.91
CA ILE A 491 17.91 -21.97 21.72
C ILE A 491 18.33 -23.21 20.92
N LEU A 492 17.43 -23.74 20.08
CA LEU A 492 17.73 -24.83 19.15
C LEU A 492 18.58 -24.33 17.96
N PHE A 493 18.66 -23.02 17.74
CA PHE A 493 19.25 -22.39 16.57
C PHE A 493 19.86 -21.01 16.88
N PRO A 494 21.12 -20.95 17.35
CA PRO A 494 21.78 -19.67 17.57
C PRO A 494 21.83 -18.82 16.30
N ASP A 495 22.07 -19.43 15.13
CA ASP A 495 22.31 -18.71 13.86
C ASP A 495 21.04 -18.21 13.14
N ARG A 496 19.82 -18.52 13.63
CA ARG A 496 18.55 -18.18 12.93
C ARG A 496 18.10 -16.75 13.23
N ILE A 497 17.90 -15.96 12.17
CA ILE A 497 17.34 -14.60 12.22
C ILE A 497 15.83 -14.68 12.00
N ILE A 498 15.03 -14.08 12.90
CA ILE A 498 13.57 -14.26 12.96
C ILE A 498 12.87 -12.89 12.86
N VAL A 499 11.75 -12.83 12.15
CA VAL A 499 10.85 -11.66 12.09
C VAL A 499 9.41 -12.14 12.16
N SER A 500 8.54 -11.48 12.93
CA SER A 500 7.12 -11.86 12.92
C SER A 500 6.41 -11.19 11.75
N THR A 501 6.24 -11.95 10.66
CA THR A 501 5.59 -11.50 9.42
C THR A 501 4.09 -11.24 9.60
N GLU A 502 3.46 -11.84 10.62
CA GLU A 502 2.13 -11.46 11.12
C GLU A 502 2.04 -11.67 12.63
N SER A 503 1.41 -10.70 13.31
CA SER A 503 1.21 -10.69 14.77
C SER A 503 -0.18 -10.14 15.12
N PHE A 504 -0.75 -10.60 16.24
CA PHE A 504 -2.03 -10.10 16.73
C PHE A 504 -1.87 -8.72 17.41
N PRO A 505 -2.83 -7.78 17.25
CA PRO A 505 -2.71 -6.44 17.82
C PRO A 505 -2.55 -6.45 19.35
N ARG A 506 -3.18 -7.40 20.05
CA ARG A 506 -3.06 -7.58 21.51
C ARG A 506 -1.71 -8.15 21.98
N GLU A 507 -0.89 -8.71 21.08
CA GLU A 507 0.45 -9.21 21.41
C GLU A 507 1.56 -8.14 21.22
N THR A 508 1.21 -6.91 20.83
CA THR A 508 2.16 -5.81 20.51
C THR A 508 3.24 -5.59 21.59
N TYR A 509 2.87 -5.58 22.87
CA TYR A 509 3.84 -5.40 23.98
C TYR A 509 4.68 -6.65 24.25
N LEU A 510 4.14 -7.85 24.00
CA LEU A 510 4.92 -9.09 24.11
C LEU A 510 5.95 -9.20 22.98
N ASN A 511 5.61 -8.72 21.77
CA ASN A 511 6.56 -8.54 20.67
C ASN A 511 7.66 -7.54 21.03
N TYR A 512 7.30 -6.35 21.51
CA TYR A 512 8.26 -5.35 21.99
C TYR A 512 9.18 -5.89 23.09
N LYS A 513 8.65 -6.63 24.08
CA LYS A 513 9.47 -7.34 25.08
C LYS A 513 10.46 -8.33 24.42
N MET A 514 10.03 -9.09 23.41
CA MET A 514 10.92 -10.00 22.66
C MET A 514 12.01 -9.25 21.88
N GLU A 515 11.69 -8.09 21.28
CA GLU A 515 12.63 -7.24 20.55
C GLU A 515 13.77 -6.72 21.43
N GLN A 516 13.48 -6.39 22.70
CA GLN A 516 14.49 -5.99 23.68
C GLN A 516 15.31 -7.17 24.24
N MET A 517 14.78 -8.40 24.18
CA MET A 517 15.43 -9.60 24.73
C MET A 517 16.31 -10.35 23.73
N LEU A 518 15.96 -10.35 22.44
CA LEU A 518 16.63 -11.13 21.40
C LEU A 518 17.12 -10.23 20.25
N PRO A 519 18.44 -10.12 20.00
CA PRO A 519 18.97 -9.40 18.84
C PRO A 519 18.46 -10.00 17.52
N CYS A 520 18.50 -11.34 17.41
CA CYS A 520 18.03 -12.11 16.25
C CYS A 520 16.55 -11.88 15.89
N TYR A 521 15.74 -11.36 16.80
CA TYR A 521 14.34 -11.02 16.54
C TYR A 521 14.21 -9.59 16.01
N LEU A 522 13.94 -9.45 14.72
CA LEU A 522 14.01 -8.17 14.02
C LEU A 522 12.82 -7.23 14.30
N GLY A 523 11.68 -7.76 14.75
CA GLY A 523 10.46 -7.00 14.99
C GLY A 523 9.20 -7.73 14.51
N SER A 524 8.06 -7.04 14.61
CA SER A 524 6.73 -7.60 14.30
C SER A 524 5.92 -6.74 13.35
N PHE A 525 5.15 -7.41 12.48
CA PHE A 525 4.19 -6.79 11.58
C PHE A 525 2.77 -7.10 12.08
N VAL A 526 2.00 -6.08 12.45
CA VAL A 526 0.62 -6.27 12.93
C VAL A 526 -0.33 -6.57 11.78
N TRP A 527 -1.24 -7.52 11.99
CA TRP A 527 -2.41 -7.75 11.14
C TRP A 527 -3.64 -6.98 11.69
N THR A 528 -3.99 -5.79 11.18
CA THR A 528 -3.34 -5.01 10.10
C THR A 528 -2.96 -3.59 10.56
N GLY A 529 -2.10 -2.91 9.80
CA GLY A 529 -1.80 -1.49 10.07
C GLY A 529 -2.93 -0.54 9.67
N MET A 530 -3.78 -0.96 8.72
CA MET A 530 -4.94 -0.22 8.24
C MET A 530 -6.05 -1.20 7.84
N ASP A 531 -7.31 -0.83 8.08
CA ASP A 531 -8.47 -1.62 7.67
C ASP A 531 -8.53 -1.77 6.15
N HIS A 532 -8.92 -2.95 5.69
CA HIS A 532 -9.04 -3.32 4.28
C HIS A 532 -10.45 -3.81 3.95
N ILE A 533 -10.80 -3.79 2.67
CA ILE A 533 -12.07 -4.37 2.20
C ILE A 533 -11.88 -5.89 2.03
N GLY A 534 -12.86 -6.67 2.47
CA GLY A 534 -12.73 -8.13 2.53
C GLY A 534 -12.32 -8.65 3.90
N GLU A 535 -12.06 -9.96 3.96
CA GLU A 535 -11.89 -10.74 5.21
C GLU A 535 -12.90 -10.35 6.29
N VAL A 536 -14.18 -10.27 5.90
CA VAL A 536 -15.19 -9.43 6.56
C VAL A 536 -15.23 -9.67 8.07
N GLY A 537 -14.88 -8.65 8.83
CA GLY A 537 -14.97 -8.59 10.28
C GLY A 537 -13.99 -9.44 11.08
N ILE A 538 -12.89 -9.97 10.50
CA ILE A 538 -11.88 -10.73 11.27
C ILE A 538 -11.41 -10.03 12.56
N GLY A 539 -11.40 -8.69 12.60
CA GLY A 539 -11.03 -7.87 13.76
C GLY A 539 -12.18 -7.50 14.70
N ASN A 540 -13.36 -8.11 14.58
CA ASN A 540 -14.52 -7.70 15.37
C ASN A 540 -14.41 -7.98 16.88
N ALA A 541 -15.12 -7.16 17.64
CA ALA A 541 -15.60 -7.46 18.98
C ALA A 541 -17.13 -7.57 18.97
N ILE A 542 -17.68 -8.49 19.76
CA ILE A 542 -19.12 -8.61 20.04
C ILE A 542 -19.37 -8.82 21.53
N TYR A 543 -20.62 -8.71 21.94
CA TYR A 543 -21.04 -8.92 23.34
C TYR A 543 -21.96 -10.14 23.42
N SER A 544 -21.66 -11.06 24.32
CA SER A 544 -22.50 -12.23 24.63
C SER A 544 -22.93 -12.24 26.09
N SER A 545 -24.14 -12.72 26.39
CA SER A 545 -24.59 -12.97 27.77
C SER A 545 -24.00 -14.25 28.40
N ASN A 546 -23.20 -15.01 27.63
CA ASN A 546 -22.59 -16.26 28.07
C ASN A 546 -21.08 -16.11 28.32
N PRO A 547 -20.58 -16.28 29.57
CA PRO A 547 -19.15 -16.18 29.89
C PRO A 547 -18.29 -17.29 29.25
N ASP A 548 -18.89 -18.42 28.88
CA ASP A 548 -18.21 -19.56 28.28
C ASP A 548 -18.23 -19.54 26.75
N GLU A 549 -18.93 -18.59 26.13
CA GLU A 549 -18.93 -18.44 24.67
C GLU A 549 -17.56 -17.95 24.15
N ARG A 550 -17.15 -18.47 23.00
CA ARG A 550 -15.92 -18.10 22.30
C ARG A 550 -16.28 -17.84 20.84
N LEU A 551 -15.62 -16.87 20.21
CA LEU A 551 -15.77 -16.60 18.78
C LEU A 551 -15.28 -17.80 17.96
N ALA A 552 -16.21 -18.72 17.63
CA ALA A 552 -15.94 -19.91 16.83
C ALA A 552 -15.69 -19.59 15.35
N ILE A 553 -16.24 -18.46 14.87
CA ILE A 553 -16.01 -17.90 13.55
C ILE A 553 -15.60 -16.43 13.78
N PRO A 554 -14.41 -15.99 13.34
CA PRO A 554 -13.94 -14.61 13.56
C PRO A 554 -14.54 -13.62 12.57
N THR A 555 -15.28 -14.06 11.55
CA THR A 555 -15.84 -13.23 10.48
C THR A 555 -17.29 -12.80 10.74
N ARG A 556 -17.75 -11.80 9.99
CA ARG A 556 -19.08 -11.19 10.06
C ARG A 556 -19.77 -11.27 8.70
N SER A 557 -21.10 -11.37 8.70
CA SER A 557 -21.90 -11.39 7.47
C SER A 557 -22.29 -9.98 7.01
N TRP A 558 -22.97 -9.89 5.86
CA TRP A 558 -23.78 -8.72 5.50
C TRP A 558 -24.57 -8.19 6.73
N PRO A 559 -24.60 -6.87 7.00
CA PRO A 559 -24.13 -5.77 6.14
C PRO A 559 -22.65 -5.36 6.31
N TRP A 560 -21.78 -6.16 6.94
CA TRP A 560 -20.35 -5.79 7.06
C TRP A 560 -19.57 -6.02 5.75
N TYR A 561 -18.56 -5.20 5.46
CA TYR A 561 -17.67 -5.33 4.28
C TYR A 561 -16.16 -5.20 4.53
N VAL A 562 -15.71 -4.63 5.66
CA VAL A 562 -14.28 -4.45 6.01
C VAL A 562 -13.77 -5.52 6.97
N SER A 563 -12.45 -5.69 7.04
CA SER A 563 -11.79 -6.62 7.97
C SER A 563 -11.89 -6.21 9.43
N PHE A 564 -11.88 -4.90 9.71
CA PHE A 564 -11.94 -4.26 11.04
C PHE A 564 -10.73 -4.54 11.97
N ALA A 565 -9.67 -5.19 11.48
CA ALA A 565 -8.45 -5.54 12.24
C ALA A 565 -7.39 -4.40 12.29
N GLY A 566 -7.60 -3.33 11.53
CA GLY A 566 -6.64 -2.26 11.32
C GLY A 566 -6.38 -1.40 12.55
N ASP A 567 -5.13 -1.01 12.75
CA ASP A 567 -4.73 0.08 13.65
C ASP A 567 -5.34 1.44 13.25
N ILE A 568 -5.58 1.61 11.96
CA ILE A 568 -6.17 2.79 11.33
C ILE A 568 -7.43 2.36 10.54
N ASP A 569 -8.50 3.15 10.57
CA ASP A 569 -9.75 2.89 9.83
C ASP A 569 -9.62 3.07 8.31
N LEU A 570 -10.65 2.63 7.57
CA LEU A 570 -10.72 2.65 6.11
C LEU A 570 -10.57 4.06 5.48
N ILE A 571 -10.78 5.13 6.26
CA ILE A 571 -10.62 6.52 5.81
C ILE A 571 -9.42 7.23 6.45
N GLY A 572 -8.59 6.54 7.23
CA GLY A 572 -7.34 7.06 7.79
C GLY A 572 -7.46 7.69 9.19
N ASN A 573 -8.43 7.31 10.03
CA ASN A 573 -8.52 7.70 11.44
C ASN A 573 -7.93 6.63 12.37
N LYS A 574 -7.35 7.04 13.50
CA LYS A 574 -6.67 6.16 14.46
C LYS A 574 -7.67 5.41 15.36
N LYS A 575 -7.58 4.09 15.45
CA LYS A 575 -8.42 3.21 16.31
C LYS A 575 -7.72 2.92 17.66
N ALA A 576 -8.48 2.46 18.66
CA ALA A 576 -8.02 2.30 20.06
C ALA A 576 -6.69 1.53 20.21
N GLN A 577 -6.52 0.40 19.51
CA GLN A 577 -5.29 -0.41 19.47
C GLN A 577 -4.03 0.40 19.08
N SER A 578 -4.18 1.47 18.30
CA SER A 578 -3.06 2.30 17.87
C SER A 578 -2.65 3.35 18.91
N TYR A 579 -3.56 3.75 19.80
CA TYR A 579 -3.19 4.55 20.98
C TYR A 579 -2.45 3.68 22.00
N TYR A 580 -2.89 2.43 22.20
CA TYR A 580 -2.11 1.44 22.95
C TYR A 580 -0.71 1.25 22.35
N ARG A 581 -0.60 1.15 21.02
CA ARG A 581 0.67 1.04 20.31
C ARG A 581 1.58 2.26 20.50
N ASP A 582 1.05 3.49 20.52
CA ASP A 582 1.84 4.68 20.85
C ASP A 582 2.46 4.57 22.26
N VAL A 583 1.74 3.99 23.23
CA VAL A 583 2.29 3.75 24.58
C VAL A 583 3.36 2.67 24.57
N VAL A 584 3.17 1.54 23.86
CA VAL A 584 4.20 0.50 23.77
C VAL A 584 5.49 1.03 23.13
N TRP A 585 5.37 1.83 22.07
CA TRP A 585 6.48 2.37 21.27
C TRP A 585 7.02 3.75 21.75
N ASP A 586 6.79 4.13 23.01
CA ASP A 586 7.36 5.34 23.63
C ASP A 586 6.99 6.66 22.91
N ARG A 587 5.79 6.70 22.31
CA ARG A 587 5.22 7.86 21.59
C ARG A 587 4.14 8.59 22.38
N SER A 588 3.62 7.99 23.46
CA SER A 588 2.74 8.62 24.44
C SER A 588 2.97 7.97 25.81
N ASP A 589 3.04 8.75 26.89
CA ASP A 589 3.24 8.21 28.24
C ASP A 589 1.97 7.59 28.85
N ILE A 590 0.80 8.06 28.39
CA ILE A 590 -0.51 7.68 28.90
C ILE A 590 -1.61 7.89 27.85
N GLU A 591 -2.45 6.88 27.66
CA GLU A 591 -3.61 6.91 26.77
C GLU A 591 -4.87 6.38 27.47
N ILE A 592 -6.05 6.84 27.04
CA ILE A 592 -7.34 6.50 27.66
C ILE A 592 -8.34 6.08 26.57
N ALA A 593 -8.97 4.93 26.75
CA ALA A 593 -10.11 4.48 25.95
C ALA A 593 -11.29 4.07 26.83
N VAL A 594 -12.50 4.15 26.28
CA VAL A 594 -13.77 3.99 27.00
C VAL A 594 -14.76 3.18 26.17
N ALA A 595 -15.46 2.25 26.80
CA ALA A 595 -16.54 1.45 26.23
C ALA A 595 -17.73 1.33 27.19
N PRO A 596 -19.00 1.30 26.72
CA PRO A 596 -20.16 1.14 27.58
C PRO A 596 -20.21 -0.26 28.21
N TYR A 597 -20.25 -0.35 29.56
CA TYR A 597 -20.35 -1.65 30.23
C TYR A 597 -21.77 -2.20 30.14
N LYS A 598 -21.94 -3.23 29.31
CA LYS A 598 -23.20 -3.93 29.11
C LYS A 598 -23.35 -4.98 30.22
N THR A 599 -24.03 -4.62 31.31
CA THR A 599 -24.23 -5.46 32.51
C THR A 599 -24.70 -6.87 32.16
N GLY A 600 -23.99 -7.88 32.67
CA GLY A 600 -24.28 -9.30 32.38
C GLY A 600 -23.80 -9.80 31.02
N MET A 601 -23.15 -8.94 30.21
CA MET A 601 -22.52 -9.31 28.95
C MET A 601 -21.00 -9.35 29.08
N TYR A 602 -20.38 -10.21 28.26
CA TYR A 602 -18.95 -10.42 28.13
C TYR A 602 -18.52 -10.00 26.72
N GLU A 603 -17.44 -9.22 26.65
CA GLU A 603 -16.87 -8.72 25.40
C GLU A 603 -15.98 -9.80 24.77
N LEU A 604 -16.46 -10.41 23.69
CA LEU A 604 -15.74 -11.42 22.92
C LEU A 604 -15.00 -10.73 21.78
N VAL A 605 -13.68 -10.56 21.94
CA VAL A 605 -12.79 -9.94 20.97
C VAL A 605 -12.05 -11.00 20.15
N SER A 606 -12.10 -10.90 18.82
CA SER A 606 -11.39 -11.79 17.90
C SER A 606 -9.87 -11.73 18.08
N LYS A 607 -9.11 -12.74 17.62
CA LYS A 607 -7.64 -12.73 17.74
C LYS A 607 -7.01 -11.50 17.06
N TRP A 608 -7.50 -11.16 15.88
CA TRP A 608 -7.14 -9.98 15.09
C TRP A 608 -7.85 -8.69 15.53
N GLY A 609 -8.69 -8.76 16.57
CA GLY A 609 -9.52 -7.66 17.02
C GLY A 609 -8.98 -6.92 18.23
N TRP A 610 -9.51 -5.71 18.41
CA TRP A 610 -9.42 -4.93 19.63
C TRP A 610 -10.79 -4.77 20.28
N TYR A 611 -10.82 -4.28 21.51
CA TYR A 611 -12.04 -3.93 22.23
C TYR A 611 -12.84 -2.81 21.52
N ASP A 612 -14.16 -2.80 21.72
CA ASP A 612 -15.15 -1.85 21.18
C ASP A 612 -15.12 -0.54 21.98
N GLU A 613 -13.98 0.18 21.92
CA GLU A 613 -13.68 1.33 22.76
C GLU A 613 -13.13 2.55 21.99
N LEU A 614 -13.39 3.75 22.51
CA LEU A 614 -13.02 5.04 21.92
C LEU A 614 -12.32 5.96 22.94
N PRO A 615 -11.40 6.85 22.50
CA PRO A 615 -10.84 7.90 23.35
C PRO A 615 -11.86 9.05 23.55
N SER A 616 -12.99 8.76 24.19
CA SER A 616 -14.16 9.65 24.30
C SER A 616 -14.82 9.59 25.68
N TRP A 617 -15.31 10.75 26.15
CA TRP A 617 -16.24 10.88 27.28
C TRP A 617 -17.57 11.54 26.86
N ASN A 618 -18.02 11.22 25.63
CA ASN A 618 -19.35 11.52 25.11
C ASN A 618 -20.18 10.24 25.07
N TRP A 619 -21.04 10.09 26.05
CA TRP A 619 -21.97 8.96 26.19
C TRP A 619 -23.37 9.45 26.60
N GLN A 620 -23.80 10.59 26.04
CA GLN A 620 -25.08 11.21 26.36
C GLN A 620 -26.26 10.24 26.16
N GLY A 621 -27.16 10.18 27.14
CA GLY A 621 -28.25 9.19 27.21
C GLY A 621 -27.89 7.92 28.00
N HIS A 622 -26.66 7.80 28.49
CA HIS A 622 -26.18 6.73 29.39
C HIS A 622 -25.84 7.27 30.80
N GLU A 623 -26.48 8.35 31.26
CA GLU A 623 -26.20 8.97 32.56
C GLU A 623 -26.44 7.98 33.72
N GLY A 624 -25.39 7.67 34.47
CA GLY A 624 -25.40 6.67 35.54
C GLY A 624 -25.16 5.22 35.10
N ASP A 625 -25.20 4.90 33.81
CA ASP A 625 -24.68 3.61 33.33
C ASP A 625 -23.18 3.51 33.60
N THR A 626 -22.69 2.30 33.85
CA THR A 626 -21.26 2.07 34.06
C THR A 626 -20.53 2.06 32.72
N MET A 627 -19.36 2.69 32.68
CA MET A 627 -18.41 2.63 31.58
C MET A 627 -17.21 1.77 31.98
N THR A 628 -16.71 1.00 31.03
CA THR A 628 -15.36 0.43 31.05
C THR A 628 -14.40 1.55 30.67
N VAL A 629 -13.45 1.90 31.54
CA VAL A 629 -12.37 2.83 31.19
C VAL A 629 -11.05 2.07 31.25
N ARG A 630 -10.31 2.04 30.14
CA ARG A 630 -8.98 1.45 30.05
C ARG A 630 -7.95 2.56 29.91
N VAL A 631 -6.94 2.54 30.77
CA VAL A 631 -5.82 3.48 30.73
C VAL A 631 -4.55 2.69 30.41
N TYR A 632 -3.91 3.03 29.30
CA TYR A 632 -2.64 2.43 28.89
C TYR A 632 -1.48 3.31 29.38
N THR A 633 -0.48 2.76 30.05
CA THR A 633 0.76 3.49 30.43
C THR A 633 1.90 2.52 30.77
N LYS A 634 3.15 2.99 30.69
CA LYS A 634 4.34 2.26 31.21
C LYS A 634 4.50 2.33 32.73
N SER A 635 3.68 3.13 33.41
CA SER A 635 3.79 3.39 34.86
C SER A 635 3.22 2.26 35.72
N SER A 636 3.57 2.21 37.01
CA SER A 636 3.16 1.11 37.91
C SER A 636 1.69 1.16 38.37
N GLU A 637 1.13 2.36 38.53
CA GLU A 637 -0.24 2.59 38.98
C GLU A 637 -0.91 3.68 38.13
N VAL A 638 -2.24 3.72 38.16
CA VAL A 638 -3.08 4.82 37.66
C VAL A 638 -4.06 5.23 38.75
N GLU A 639 -4.17 6.53 39.00
CA GLU A 639 -5.29 7.13 39.73
C GLU A 639 -6.28 7.72 38.73
N LEU A 640 -7.57 7.39 38.86
CA LEU A 640 -8.62 7.87 37.96
C LEU A 640 -9.61 8.75 38.73
N SER A 641 -9.92 9.91 38.18
CA SER A 641 -10.86 10.89 38.74
C SER A 641 -11.89 11.35 37.72
N LEU A 642 -13.08 11.74 38.20
CA LEU A 642 -14.16 12.30 37.40
C LEU A 642 -14.67 13.56 38.10
N ASN A 643 -14.71 14.69 37.38
CA ASN A 643 -15.13 15.99 37.93
C ASN A 643 -14.36 16.39 39.22
N GLY A 644 -13.07 16.02 39.29
CA GLY A 644 -12.20 16.28 40.44
C GLY A 644 -12.37 15.32 41.63
N ARG A 645 -13.35 14.40 41.59
CA ARG A 645 -13.52 13.32 42.57
C ARG A 645 -12.69 12.11 42.12
N VAL A 646 -11.70 11.70 42.93
CA VAL A 646 -11.02 10.41 42.75
C VAL A 646 -12.05 9.29 42.82
N ILE A 647 -12.04 8.41 41.82
CA ILE A 647 -12.94 7.25 41.70
C ILE A 647 -12.27 6.01 42.30
N ASP A 648 -11.03 5.74 41.89
CA ASP A 648 -10.24 4.59 42.32
C ASP A 648 -8.76 4.79 41.96
N ARG A 649 -7.85 4.00 42.56
CA ARG A 649 -6.44 3.89 42.17
C ARG A 649 -6.08 2.42 42.02
N LYS A 650 -5.51 2.04 40.87
CA LYS A 650 -5.21 0.65 40.53
C LYS A 650 -3.78 0.44 40.03
N PRO A 651 -3.17 -0.73 40.27
CA PRO A 651 -1.96 -1.13 39.57
C PRO A 651 -2.23 -1.36 38.08
N VAL A 652 -1.19 -1.18 37.27
CA VAL A 652 -1.19 -1.51 35.84
C VAL A 652 -0.84 -3.00 35.67
N MET A 653 -1.52 -3.69 34.75
CA MET A 653 -1.31 -5.12 34.49
C MET A 653 0.00 -5.36 33.73
N GLU A 654 0.90 -6.17 34.31
CA GLU A 654 2.30 -6.33 33.89
C GLU A 654 2.48 -6.94 32.48
N ASP A 655 1.45 -7.65 31.99
CA ASP A 655 1.40 -8.39 30.73
C ASP A 655 0.77 -7.61 29.57
N CYS A 656 0.05 -6.51 29.85
CA CYS A 656 -0.71 -5.76 28.85
C CYS A 656 -0.76 -4.23 29.09
N MET A 657 0.10 -3.67 29.94
CA MET A 657 0.31 -2.22 30.16
C MET A 657 -0.97 -1.40 30.44
N THR A 658 -2.01 -2.04 30.97
CA THR A 658 -3.36 -1.47 31.08
C THR A 658 -3.86 -1.50 32.52
N ALA A 659 -4.51 -0.43 32.97
CA ALA A 659 -5.37 -0.41 34.16
C ALA A 659 -6.84 -0.25 33.74
N GLU A 660 -7.73 -1.14 34.21
CA GLU A 660 -9.16 -1.11 33.88
C GLU A 660 -10.02 -0.67 35.06
N PHE A 661 -10.89 0.32 34.83
CA PHE A 661 -11.79 0.92 35.79
C PHE A 661 -13.26 0.75 35.37
N ARG A 662 -14.16 0.88 36.36
CA ARG A 662 -15.62 0.81 36.18
C ARG A 662 -16.20 2.10 36.73
N VAL A 663 -16.66 2.98 35.84
CA VAL A 663 -16.98 4.38 36.17
C VAL A 663 -18.40 4.71 35.72
N PRO A 664 -19.34 5.05 36.63
CA PRO A 664 -20.65 5.58 36.24
C PRO A 664 -20.49 6.86 35.41
N TYR A 665 -21.19 6.95 34.27
CA TYR A 665 -21.09 8.12 33.40
C TYR A 665 -21.79 9.34 34.03
N GLU A 666 -21.04 10.44 34.08
CA GLU A 666 -21.41 11.77 34.57
C GLU A 666 -20.77 12.76 33.58
N GLU A 667 -21.53 13.72 33.03
CA GLU A 667 -20.96 14.71 32.11
C GLU A 667 -19.83 15.51 32.79
N GLY A 668 -18.79 15.86 32.02
CA GLY A 668 -17.68 16.68 32.48
C GLY A 668 -16.33 16.10 32.11
N THR A 669 -15.38 16.06 33.04
CA THR A 669 -13.98 15.68 32.76
C THR A 669 -13.55 14.46 33.55
N LEU A 670 -13.25 13.38 32.83
CA LEU A 670 -12.53 12.19 33.31
C LEU A 670 -11.02 12.44 33.18
N THR A 671 -10.24 12.27 34.24
CA THR A 671 -8.77 12.46 34.24
C THR A 671 -8.07 11.27 34.86
N ALA A 672 -7.13 10.68 34.11
CA ALA A 672 -6.23 9.64 34.57
C ALA A 672 -4.85 10.22 34.83
N ILE A 673 -4.24 9.84 35.95
CA ILE A 673 -2.88 10.23 36.36
C ILE A 673 -2.06 8.93 36.48
N ALA A 674 -1.03 8.81 35.66
CA ALA A 674 -0.08 7.72 35.72
C ALA A 674 0.95 7.97 36.82
N LEU A 675 1.26 6.92 37.59
CA LEU A 675 2.01 6.99 38.84
C LEU A 675 3.10 5.92 38.89
N SER A 676 4.33 6.36 39.18
CA SER A 676 5.48 5.47 39.44
C SER A 676 6.09 5.80 40.79
N GLY A 677 6.12 4.82 41.70
CA GLY A 677 6.59 5.03 43.08
C GLY A 677 5.76 6.06 43.88
N GLY A 678 4.51 6.30 43.48
CA GLY A 678 3.64 7.34 44.04
C GLY A 678 3.86 8.75 43.50
N CYS A 679 4.81 8.96 42.57
CA CYS A 679 5.02 10.22 41.87
C CYS A 679 4.28 10.21 40.52
N GLU A 680 3.71 11.36 40.14
CA GLU A 680 3.13 11.56 38.80
C GLU A 680 4.22 11.48 37.72
N THR A 681 3.97 10.66 36.71
CA THR A 681 4.81 10.54 35.50
C THR A 681 4.15 11.25 34.31
N ALA A 682 2.83 11.10 34.16
CA ALA A 682 2.02 11.78 33.14
C ALA A 682 0.54 11.82 33.55
N ASN A 683 -0.24 12.68 32.91
CA ASN A 683 -1.70 12.69 33.04
C ASN A 683 -2.37 12.90 31.67
N LYS A 684 -3.63 12.47 31.56
CA LYS A 684 -4.49 12.74 30.41
C LYS A 684 -5.94 12.88 30.84
N SER A 685 -6.70 13.67 30.09
CA SER A 685 -8.12 13.92 30.36
C SER A 685 -8.97 13.73 29.12
N LEU A 686 -10.16 13.17 29.29
CA LEU A 686 -11.25 13.16 28.33
C LEU A 686 -12.38 14.03 28.90
N THR A 687 -12.86 15.01 28.12
CA THR A 687 -13.94 15.90 28.54
C THR A 687 -15.12 15.77 27.60
N THR A 688 -16.33 15.67 28.14
CA THR A 688 -17.59 15.67 27.39
C THR A 688 -17.65 16.92 26.49
N GLN A 689 -17.57 16.71 25.17
CA GLN A 689 -17.67 17.77 24.18
C GLN A 689 -19.07 18.39 24.21
N SER A 690 -19.16 19.69 23.88
CA SER A 690 -20.48 20.29 23.65
C SER A 690 -21.13 19.70 22.39
N GLY A 691 -22.46 19.66 22.34
CA GLY A 691 -23.19 19.02 21.23
C GLY A 691 -22.83 19.60 19.84
N PRO A 692 -23.10 18.85 18.75
CA PRO A 692 -22.69 19.19 17.39
C PRO A 692 -22.95 20.66 17.00
N TYR A 693 -21.91 21.36 16.54
CA TYR A 693 -21.99 22.81 16.31
C TYR A 693 -21.67 23.23 14.87
N ARG A 694 -20.61 22.68 14.26
CA ARG A 694 -20.23 23.02 12.87
C ARG A 694 -19.72 21.81 12.11
N ILE A 695 -19.83 21.90 10.78
CA ILE A 695 -19.08 21.06 9.85
C ILE A 695 -17.71 21.71 9.66
N GLU A 696 -16.64 20.94 9.80
CA GLU A 696 -15.26 21.33 9.55
C GLU A 696 -14.69 20.54 8.38
N LEU A 697 -13.98 21.23 7.49
CA LEU A 697 -13.40 20.65 6.28
C LEU A 697 -11.89 20.87 6.25
N THR A 698 -11.12 19.80 6.12
CA THR A 698 -9.65 19.86 6.02
C THR A 698 -9.19 19.11 4.78
N ALA A 699 -8.61 19.83 3.81
CA ALA A 699 -7.93 19.22 2.68
C ALA A 699 -6.54 18.72 3.10
N GLU A 700 -6.18 17.49 2.73
CA GLU A 700 -4.89 16.85 3.04
C GLU A 700 -3.78 17.14 2.02
N ASP A 701 -3.94 18.19 1.20
CA ASP A 701 -2.96 18.57 0.18
C ASP A 701 -1.84 19.44 0.76
N GLU A 702 -0.66 18.86 0.92
CA GLU A 702 0.59 19.59 1.23
C GLU A 702 0.96 20.61 0.14
N TYR A 703 0.56 20.35 -1.12
CA TYR A 703 0.88 21.16 -2.29
C TYR A 703 -0.29 21.23 -3.27
N ALA A 704 -0.45 22.40 -3.91
CA ALA A 704 -1.46 22.66 -4.94
C ALA A 704 -1.39 21.68 -6.13
N LEU A 705 -2.55 21.24 -6.62
CA LEU A 705 -2.68 20.10 -7.54
C LEU A 705 -2.12 20.40 -8.95
N ASN A 706 -1.50 19.43 -9.59
CA ASN A 706 -1.36 19.37 -11.05
C ASN A 706 -2.56 18.66 -11.70
N ARG A 707 -3.07 19.21 -12.81
CA ARG A 707 -4.27 18.73 -13.51
C ARG A 707 -4.17 17.29 -14.04
N GLN A 708 -2.98 16.75 -14.28
CA GLN A 708 -2.83 15.59 -15.17
C GLN A 708 -3.13 14.20 -14.60
N ASN A 709 -3.08 13.93 -13.29
CA ASN A 709 -3.74 12.73 -12.72
C ASN A 709 -3.99 12.80 -11.19
N GLU A 710 -3.99 13.99 -10.59
CA GLU A 710 -4.08 14.12 -9.14
C GLU A 710 -5.51 14.00 -8.59
N ILE A 711 -5.56 13.75 -7.28
CA ILE A 711 -6.75 13.78 -6.44
C ILE A 711 -6.47 14.61 -5.18
N SER A 712 -7.52 15.11 -4.54
CA SER A 712 -7.49 15.75 -3.23
C SER A 712 -8.36 14.94 -2.27
N TYR A 713 -7.86 14.69 -1.05
CA TYR A 713 -8.69 14.17 0.04
C TYR A 713 -9.12 15.33 0.93
N VAL A 714 -10.42 15.45 1.21
CA VAL A 714 -10.98 16.39 2.19
C VAL A 714 -11.65 15.58 3.30
N ARG A 715 -11.09 15.65 4.51
CA ARG A 715 -11.78 15.15 5.71
C ARG A 715 -12.92 16.08 6.07
N ILE A 716 -14.03 15.49 6.46
CA ILE A 716 -15.23 16.15 6.93
C ILE A 716 -15.42 15.73 8.39
N ARG A 717 -15.47 16.70 9.32
CA ARG A 717 -15.68 16.44 10.74
C ARG A 717 -16.87 17.24 11.26
N ILE A 718 -17.67 16.61 12.12
CA ILE A 718 -18.64 17.29 12.96
C ILE A 718 -17.96 17.63 14.27
N VAL A 719 -17.87 18.92 14.57
CA VAL A 719 -17.12 19.41 15.73
C VAL A 719 -17.96 20.34 16.59
N ASP A 720 -17.57 20.44 17.86
CA ASP A 720 -18.22 21.24 18.89
C ASP A 720 -17.89 22.75 18.79
N ARG A 721 -18.27 23.53 19.79
CA ARG A 721 -17.97 24.98 19.85
C ARG A 721 -16.49 25.29 20.04
N GLN A 722 -15.72 24.34 20.55
CA GLN A 722 -14.29 24.45 20.84
C GLN A 722 -13.43 23.94 19.67
N GLY A 723 -13.99 23.10 18.78
CA GLY A 723 -13.30 22.42 17.68
C GLY A 723 -12.93 20.96 17.95
N ASN A 724 -13.40 20.37 19.05
CA ASN A 724 -13.27 18.94 19.28
C ASN A 724 -14.23 18.18 18.36
N ILE A 725 -13.81 17.03 17.82
CA ILE A 725 -14.74 16.11 17.13
C ILE A 725 -15.79 15.60 18.11
N VAL A 726 -17.00 15.33 17.62
CA VAL A 726 -18.12 14.79 18.42
C VAL A 726 -18.39 13.33 17.99
N PRO A 727 -17.90 12.30 18.72
CA PRO A 727 -17.90 10.91 18.25
C PRO A 727 -19.25 10.21 18.18
N ASP A 728 -20.29 10.79 18.77
CA ASP A 728 -21.70 10.35 18.65
C ASP A 728 -22.40 10.95 17.41
N ALA A 729 -21.83 11.97 16.77
CA ALA A 729 -22.45 12.69 15.66
C ALA A 729 -22.53 11.84 14.38
N THR A 730 -23.71 11.24 14.17
CA THR A 730 -24.08 10.49 12.97
C THR A 730 -24.95 11.37 12.06
N VAL A 731 -24.31 12.25 11.30
CA VAL A 731 -24.96 13.31 10.50
C VAL A 731 -24.93 12.97 9.00
N PRO A 732 -26.09 12.88 8.32
CA PRO A 732 -26.18 12.82 6.86
C PRO A 732 -25.72 14.13 6.21
N LEU A 733 -24.84 14.04 5.22
CA LEU A 733 -24.26 15.18 4.51
C LEU A 733 -24.82 15.31 3.09
N THR A 734 -24.60 16.45 2.47
CA THR A 734 -24.71 16.67 1.02
C THR A 734 -23.44 17.36 0.51
N LEU A 735 -22.86 16.83 -0.56
CA LEU A 735 -21.59 17.25 -1.15
C LEU A 735 -21.81 17.88 -2.53
N GLU A 736 -21.40 19.12 -2.72
CA GLU A 736 -21.41 19.80 -4.02
C GLU A 736 -19.99 20.19 -4.45
N VAL A 737 -19.57 19.81 -5.66
CA VAL A 737 -18.21 20.04 -6.17
C VAL A 737 -18.25 20.95 -7.39
N SER A 738 -17.49 22.03 -7.35
CA SER A 738 -17.26 22.97 -8.46
C SER A 738 -15.79 23.00 -8.86
N GLY A 739 -15.48 23.25 -10.13
CA GLY A 739 -14.11 23.19 -10.69
C GLY A 739 -13.49 21.78 -10.80
N GLY A 740 -14.22 20.75 -10.38
CA GLY A 740 -13.78 19.35 -10.37
C GLY A 740 -14.95 18.38 -10.44
N LYS A 741 -14.70 17.15 -9.96
CA LYS A 741 -15.70 16.09 -9.75
C LYS A 741 -15.48 15.47 -8.38
N LEU A 742 -16.56 15.02 -7.73
CA LEU A 742 -16.46 14.02 -6.68
C LEU A 742 -16.00 12.71 -7.34
N LEU A 743 -14.89 12.14 -6.86
CA LEU A 743 -14.41 10.82 -7.26
C LEU A 743 -14.90 9.75 -6.29
N ALA A 744 -14.90 10.04 -4.98
CA ALA A 744 -15.49 9.16 -3.98
C ALA A 744 -15.95 9.93 -2.72
N SER A 745 -16.83 9.32 -1.92
CA SER A 745 -17.07 9.71 -0.54
C SER A 745 -17.35 8.49 0.35
N GLY A 746 -17.25 8.64 1.67
CA GLY A 746 -17.52 7.55 2.63
C GLY A 746 -17.14 7.90 4.06
N ASN A 747 -17.13 6.90 4.93
CA ASN A 747 -16.73 6.98 6.34
C ASN A 747 -15.98 5.70 6.74
N GLY A 748 -15.59 5.57 8.02
CA GLY A 748 -14.89 4.39 8.54
C GLY A 748 -15.79 3.23 8.99
N ALA A 749 -17.12 3.33 8.83
CA ALA A 749 -18.05 2.35 9.38
C ALA A 749 -17.94 0.99 8.65
N PRO A 750 -17.91 -0.13 9.39
CA PRO A 750 -17.73 -1.45 8.81
C PRO A 750 -18.93 -1.95 7.99
N ASP A 751 -20.08 -1.28 8.10
CA ASP A 751 -21.38 -1.71 7.55
C ASP A 751 -22.17 -0.63 6.79
N ASP A 752 -21.58 0.53 6.51
CA ASP A 752 -22.20 1.57 5.70
C ASP A 752 -22.12 1.26 4.19
N MET A 753 -22.96 0.34 3.76
CA MET A 753 -23.06 -0.20 2.39
C MET A 753 -23.57 0.80 1.32
N ARG A 754 -23.51 2.12 1.55
CA ARG A 754 -23.88 3.11 0.51
C ARG A 754 -22.80 3.19 -0.58
N SER A 755 -23.19 3.62 -1.79
CA SER A 755 -22.21 3.76 -2.89
C SER A 755 -21.12 4.76 -2.54
N PHE A 756 -19.85 4.37 -2.73
CA PHE A 756 -18.71 5.28 -2.63
C PHE A 756 -18.73 6.39 -3.68
N ARG A 757 -19.60 6.31 -4.70
CA ARG A 757 -19.83 7.40 -5.67
C ARG A 757 -20.98 8.35 -5.27
N SER A 758 -21.60 8.13 -4.10
CA SER A 758 -22.67 8.98 -3.56
C SER A 758 -22.17 10.38 -3.21
N ALA A 759 -23.03 11.38 -3.45
CA ALA A 759 -22.87 12.75 -2.98
C ALA A 759 -23.49 12.99 -1.59
N THR A 760 -24.06 11.96 -0.95
CA THR A 760 -24.70 12.04 0.37
C THR A 760 -24.19 10.95 1.34
N PRO A 761 -22.92 11.01 1.77
CA PRO A 761 -22.43 10.16 2.85
C PRO A 761 -23.00 10.59 4.21
N THR A 762 -23.08 9.66 5.15
CA THR A 762 -23.30 9.96 6.57
C THR A 762 -21.94 9.96 7.29
N THR A 763 -21.80 10.75 8.34
CA THR A 763 -20.62 10.68 9.23
C THR A 763 -20.70 9.49 10.18
N TRP A 764 -19.55 8.88 10.48
CA TRP A 764 -19.39 7.84 11.51
C TRP A 764 -18.26 8.26 12.43
N HIS A 765 -18.46 8.14 13.74
CA HIS A 765 -17.64 8.78 14.77
C HIS A 765 -17.34 10.26 14.50
N GLY A 766 -18.37 11.00 14.08
CA GLY A 766 -18.25 12.42 13.70
C GLY A 766 -17.44 12.68 12.43
N SER A 767 -16.99 11.64 11.70
CA SER A 767 -16.07 11.76 10.56
C SER A 767 -16.64 11.18 9.26
N ALA A 768 -16.33 11.84 8.15
CA ALA A 768 -16.49 11.34 6.79
C ALA A 768 -15.31 11.84 5.92
N ILE A 769 -15.23 11.38 4.68
CA ILE A 769 -14.22 11.81 3.72
C ILE A 769 -14.84 12.02 2.33
N ALA A 770 -14.28 12.97 1.58
CA ALA A 770 -14.54 13.17 0.17
C ALA A 770 -13.22 13.16 -0.60
N VAL A 771 -13.19 12.46 -1.74
CA VAL A 771 -12.07 12.44 -2.68
C VAL A 771 -12.48 13.20 -3.94
N LEU A 772 -11.70 14.20 -4.32
CA LEU A 772 -12.02 15.15 -5.40
C LEU A 772 -10.98 15.01 -6.52
N ARG A 773 -11.42 15.11 -7.78
CA ARG A 773 -10.53 15.15 -8.96
C ARG A 773 -10.79 16.43 -9.77
N PRO A 774 -9.77 17.26 -10.05
CA PRO A 774 -9.95 18.50 -10.81
C PRO A 774 -10.24 18.21 -12.29
N THR A 775 -11.05 19.06 -12.93
CA THR A 775 -11.33 18.97 -14.38
C THR A 775 -10.58 20.04 -15.17
N ALA A 776 -10.28 21.17 -14.53
CA ALA A 776 -9.54 22.30 -15.07
C ALA A 776 -8.55 22.86 -14.04
N THR A 777 -7.69 23.77 -14.49
CA THR A 777 -6.86 24.63 -13.65
C THR A 777 -7.70 25.76 -13.04
N GLY A 778 -7.35 26.22 -11.84
CA GLY A 778 -8.09 27.25 -11.10
C GLY A 778 -8.47 26.76 -9.71
N ALA A 779 -9.60 27.24 -9.19
CA ALA A 779 -10.15 26.77 -7.92
C ALA A 779 -11.05 25.54 -8.14
N MET A 780 -10.79 24.47 -7.38
CA MET A 780 -11.75 23.38 -7.16
C MET A 780 -12.32 23.53 -5.75
N THR A 781 -13.64 23.66 -5.62
CA THR A 781 -14.29 23.91 -4.32
C THR A 781 -15.34 22.85 -4.02
N LEU A 782 -15.19 22.20 -2.86
CA LEU A 782 -16.21 21.38 -2.22
C LEU A 782 -17.04 22.26 -1.28
N THR A 783 -18.36 22.20 -1.40
CA THR A 783 -19.32 22.68 -0.41
C THR A 783 -19.94 21.48 0.28
N VAL A 784 -20.11 21.55 1.61
CA VAL A 784 -20.78 20.52 2.41
C VAL A 784 -21.88 21.17 3.23
N SER A 785 -23.07 20.56 3.22
CA SER A 785 -24.24 20.97 4.00
C SER A 785 -24.88 19.77 4.71
N ALA A 786 -25.62 20.06 5.78
CA ALA A 786 -26.43 19.10 6.53
C ALA A 786 -27.56 19.84 7.26
N GLU A 787 -28.63 19.14 7.62
CA GLU A 787 -29.74 19.75 8.38
C GLU A 787 -29.27 20.20 9.78
N GLY A 788 -29.66 21.42 10.17
CA GLY A 788 -29.24 22.04 11.43
C GLY A 788 -27.86 22.73 11.42
N PHE A 789 -27.04 22.53 10.39
CA PHE A 789 -25.69 23.11 10.30
C PHE A 789 -25.62 24.28 9.30
N SER A 790 -24.69 25.22 9.54
CA SER A 790 -24.22 26.12 8.49
C SER A 790 -23.35 25.33 7.50
N SER A 791 -23.46 25.64 6.21
CA SER A 791 -22.63 24.99 5.19
C SER A 791 -21.16 25.40 5.32
N ALA A 792 -20.27 24.45 5.05
CA ALA A 792 -18.82 24.64 5.05
C ALA A 792 -18.28 24.54 3.62
N GLN A 793 -17.14 25.20 3.34
CA GLN A 793 -16.47 25.15 2.04
C GLN A 793 -14.96 24.93 2.19
N ALA A 794 -14.39 24.10 1.31
CA ALA A 794 -12.96 23.90 1.15
C ALA A 794 -12.58 24.14 -0.31
N THR A 795 -11.60 25.01 -0.54
CA THR A 795 -11.12 25.37 -1.89
C THR A 795 -9.66 24.96 -2.07
N ILE A 796 -9.37 24.26 -3.16
CA ILE A 796 -8.06 23.71 -3.52
C ILE A 796 -7.56 24.42 -4.79
N GLU A 797 -6.31 24.90 -4.78
CA GLU A 797 -5.66 25.51 -5.95
C GLU A 797 -5.16 24.41 -6.91
N VAL A 798 -5.54 24.51 -8.20
CA VAL A 798 -5.11 23.61 -9.27
C VAL A 798 -4.28 24.39 -10.29
N LEU A 799 -3.02 24.01 -10.43
CA LEU A 799 -2.02 24.72 -11.22
C LEU A 799 -1.86 24.14 -12.64
N ASP A 800 -1.63 25.03 -13.60
CA ASP A 800 -1.37 24.69 -15.01
C ASP A 800 0.03 24.08 -15.24
N LYS A 801 0.93 24.27 -14.28
CA LYS A 801 2.24 23.61 -14.17
C LYS A 801 2.56 23.40 -12.69
N PRO A 802 3.22 22.32 -12.30
CA PRO A 802 3.74 22.19 -10.94
C PRO A 802 4.66 23.38 -10.64
N ARG A 803 4.38 24.13 -9.58
CA ARG A 803 5.41 25.00 -8.97
C ARG A 803 6.58 24.08 -8.60
N LYS A 804 7.83 24.47 -8.91
CA LYS A 804 8.98 23.86 -8.23
C LYS A 804 8.71 24.00 -6.74
N ALA A 805 8.54 22.89 -6.03
CA ALA A 805 8.16 22.91 -4.64
C ALA A 805 9.20 23.73 -3.86
N LYS A 806 8.73 24.81 -3.22
CA LYS A 806 9.48 25.42 -2.12
C LYS A 806 9.28 24.54 -0.90
N TYR A 807 9.92 23.36 -0.92
CA TYR A 807 10.02 22.53 0.27
C TYR A 807 10.51 23.42 1.41
N ARG A 808 9.71 23.50 2.48
CA ARG A 808 10.21 24.01 3.76
C ARG A 808 11.11 22.94 4.37
N GLN A 809 12.03 23.41 5.20
CA GLN A 809 13.08 22.62 5.84
C GLN A 809 12.48 21.66 6.88
#